data_AF-A0ABD6AXP6-F1
#
_entry.id   AF-A0ABD6AXP6-F1
#
_cell.length_a   1.000
_cell.length_b   1.000
_cell.length_c   1.000
_cell.angle_alpha   90.00
_cell.angle_beta   90.00
_cell.angle_gamma   90.00
#
_symmetry.space_group_name_H-M   'P 1'
#
loop_
_entity.id
_entity.type
_entity.pdbx_description
1 polymer ?
#
loop_
_entity_poly.entity_id
_entity_poly.type
_entity_poly.pdbx_seq_one_letter_code
_entity_poly.pdbx_strand_id
1 'polypeptide(L)'
;MTDTASAAEYETITLSSGERQSYRLGSGDTLENVLIDASAPEADVAIRAEGDGWAIRNVGIKGRFDIGASTGGIKYVISAEGNGVIENVYMGDGHEDGIWKGAMISGPDHAGHIDIRNCNVAHWTANAIYAAGSGRITEPGKTDGQGGNYTFENCFFKNNNIAHLRLAADGTEVIGCTFVNSSDVPGHPNTSGGDSGVVNSRGIYTGYGDPSQIITVRDCDVRITDNNTNGAASAFVSGSHSTYGELSTIDVQDSQVMGDIRGDHVEVDSSVGSSPDTSVPSGVPKTAVEAASSGETTDGGSGGSDDGSDGGDGSDSTGDTLSITGNDSSTVAEYSFTIDGPVEQTTANDATIDPEDSVEGSTAQGTVAGGTDSFTVGGDIVAFAIDSGPTVTLGGTEINPDDYPDSVDSGSGDSSEGDIISFDGTSATEQVSYSLTVGDTLEKSTANGASINSGDTVSGSTAEGVVYGGVDSYEFTGDLLAISLDGTVPVTVNGTEIDPADYSDSGSDDSGTSVLSINGLDSSEVAEYTFTIDGSVEQTTANDATIDSEDSVEGSTAQGTVAGGTDSFEVGGDITAFSLDGAATVTLDGTEVNPADYPDTTDDSSSETEEARTMSIDGTDWKRTAHYELTVSGSLEQTTANNATIDSNDDVSGSTADGTVAGGTDSFEFTGEVTTFSLKGPAVVTIDGDQVDVDTLG
;
A
#
# COMPACT_ATOMS: atom_id res chain seq x y z
N MET A 1 -27.67 -13.27 -9.53
CA MET A 1 -27.10 -12.85 -8.25
C MET A 1 -25.65 -13.22 -8.37
N THR A 2 -24.92 -12.29 -8.98
CA THR A 2 -23.47 -12.30 -9.13
C THR A 2 -22.92 -11.84 -7.79
N ASP A 3 -22.18 -12.71 -7.11
CA ASP A 3 -21.30 -12.29 -6.03
C ASP A 3 -20.16 -11.52 -6.71
N THR A 4 -20.29 -10.19 -6.72
CA THR A 4 -19.13 -9.30 -6.86
C THR A 4 -18.26 -9.54 -5.63
N ALA A 5 -17.11 -10.18 -5.82
CA ALA A 5 -16.07 -10.21 -4.80
C ALA A 5 -15.70 -8.75 -4.50
N SER A 6 -16.06 -8.29 -3.31
CA SER A 6 -15.65 -6.98 -2.81
C SER A 6 -14.12 -6.99 -2.77
N ALA A 7 -13.46 -5.94 -3.28
CA ALA A 7 -12.08 -5.67 -2.88
C ALA A 7 -12.04 -5.74 -1.34
N ALA A 8 -11.08 -6.48 -0.78
CA ALA A 8 -11.00 -6.58 0.67
C ALA A 8 -10.81 -5.17 1.24
N GLU A 9 -11.74 -4.73 2.07
CA GLU A 9 -11.67 -3.41 2.69
C GLU A 9 -10.41 -3.35 3.56
N TYR A 10 -9.53 -2.39 3.27
CA TYR A 10 -8.35 -2.08 4.08
C TYR A 10 -8.35 -0.59 4.44
N GLU A 11 -7.81 -0.27 5.61
CA GLU A 11 -7.65 1.11 6.06
C GLU A 11 -6.39 1.72 5.43
N THR A 12 -6.48 2.95 4.92
CA THR A 12 -5.30 3.71 4.48
C THR A 12 -4.96 4.79 5.50
N ILE A 13 -3.71 4.79 5.95
CA ILE A 13 -3.17 5.76 6.92
C ILE A 13 -2.00 6.48 6.26
N THR A 14 -2.25 7.71 5.81
CA THR A 14 -1.27 8.54 5.13
C THR A 14 -0.58 9.47 6.12
N LEU A 15 0.74 9.37 6.23
CA LEU A 15 1.55 10.20 7.11
C LEU A 15 2.03 11.45 6.38
N SER A 16 1.86 12.60 7.01
CA SER A 16 2.39 13.87 6.56
C SER A 16 3.91 13.97 6.77
N SER A 17 4.53 14.97 6.16
CA SER A 17 5.97 15.19 6.34
C SER A 17 6.35 15.40 7.81
N GLY A 18 7.33 14.63 8.30
CA GLY A 18 7.78 14.63 9.69
C GLY A 18 6.83 13.96 10.68
N GLU A 19 5.67 13.49 10.22
CA GLU A 19 4.69 12.80 11.06
C GLU A 19 5.21 11.42 11.47
N ARG A 20 4.84 10.99 12.68
CA ARG A 20 5.24 9.68 13.19
C ARG A 20 4.06 8.96 13.79
N GLN A 21 3.76 7.79 13.23
CA GLN A 21 2.68 6.95 13.73
C GLN A 21 3.22 5.77 14.54
N SER A 22 2.58 5.49 15.68
CA SER A 22 3.01 4.42 16.59
C SER A 22 1.84 3.55 17.04
N TYR A 23 1.93 2.25 16.76
CA TYR A 23 1.00 1.23 17.20
C TYR A 23 1.57 0.45 18.38
N ARG A 24 0.73 0.13 19.36
CA ARG A 24 1.04 -0.76 20.48
C ARG A 24 0.04 -1.90 20.51
N LEU A 25 0.53 -3.12 20.43
CA LEU A 25 -0.25 -4.35 20.50
C LEU A 25 0.14 -5.08 21.79
N GLY A 26 -0.84 -5.28 22.66
CA GLY A 26 -0.78 -6.15 23.81
C GLY A 26 -1.26 -7.56 23.49
N SER A 27 -1.50 -8.35 24.54
CA SER A 27 -1.94 -9.74 24.39
C SER A 27 -3.32 -9.83 23.75
N GLY A 28 -3.43 -10.55 22.63
CA GLY A 28 -4.66 -10.74 21.86
C GLY A 28 -5.00 -9.62 20.88
N ASP A 29 -4.22 -8.53 20.85
CA ASP A 29 -4.48 -7.41 19.94
C ASP A 29 -4.06 -7.75 18.50
N THR A 30 -4.78 -7.21 17.52
CA THR A 30 -4.49 -7.41 16.11
C THR A 30 -4.42 -6.07 15.38
N LEU A 31 -3.37 -5.87 14.57
CA LEU A 31 -3.31 -4.85 13.53
C LEU A 31 -3.44 -5.55 12.19
N GLU A 32 -4.52 -5.29 11.45
CA GLU A 32 -4.77 -5.98 10.19
C GLU A 32 -5.46 -5.16 9.11
N ASN A 33 -5.18 -5.52 7.85
CA ASN A 33 -5.75 -4.90 6.64
C ASN A 33 -5.51 -3.38 6.63
N VAL A 34 -4.24 -2.99 6.75
CA VAL A 34 -3.84 -1.58 6.82
C VAL A 34 -2.74 -1.29 5.81
N LEU A 35 -2.94 -0.26 5.00
CA LEU A 35 -1.91 0.41 4.22
C LEU A 35 -1.42 1.64 4.98
N ILE A 36 -0.17 1.61 5.43
CA ILE A 36 0.50 2.75 6.05
C ILE A 36 1.38 3.42 4.99
N ASP A 37 0.97 4.60 4.50
CA ASP A 37 1.74 5.39 3.55
C ASP A 37 2.64 6.37 4.30
N ALA A 38 3.92 6.00 4.40
CA ALA A 38 5.01 6.78 4.96
C ALA A 38 5.94 7.36 3.88
N SER A 39 5.40 7.65 2.68
CA SER A 39 6.18 8.20 1.56
C SER A 39 6.56 9.68 1.72
N ALA A 40 5.89 10.42 2.60
CA ALA A 40 6.21 11.83 2.83
C ALA A 40 7.59 12.01 3.50
N PRO A 41 8.32 13.11 3.22
CA PRO A 41 9.65 13.33 3.79
C PRO A 41 9.64 13.30 5.32
N GLU A 42 10.59 12.60 5.93
CA GLU A 42 10.72 12.40 7.37
C GLU A 42 9.52 11.72 8.06
N ALA A 43 8.56 11.17 7.31
CA ALA A 43 7.50 10.34 7.88
C ALA A 43 8.07 9.04 8.47
N ASP A 44 7.50 8.58 9.59
CA ASP A 44 8.03 7.41 10.29
C ASP A 44 6.93 6.56 10.94
N VAL A 45 7.19 5.27 11.09
CA VAL A 45 6.22 4.30 11.66
C VAL A 45 6.90 3.36 12.65
N ALA A 46 6.19 3.08 13.75
CA ALA A 46 6.55 2.08 14.73
C ALA A 46 5.38 1.16 15.05
N ILE A 47 5.58 -0.14 15.00
CA ILE A 47 4.66 -1.16 15.54
C ILE A 47 5.38 -1.85 16.70
N ARG A 48 4.74 -1.90 17.87
CA ARG A 48 5.29 -2.47 19.11
C ARG A 48 4.35 -3.55 19.62
N ALA A 49 4.75 -4.81 19.51
CA ALA A 49 3.94 -5.95 19.90
C ALA A 49 4.58 -6.71 21.08
N GLU A 50 3.84 -6.85 22.18
CA GLU A 50 4.32 -7.51 23.39
C GLU A 50 3.21 -8.35 24.04
N GLY A 51 3.59 -9.48 24.64
CA GLY A 51 2.65 -10.41 25.27
C GLY A 51 2.26 -11.57 24.36
N ASP A 52 1.09 -12.17 24.58
CA ASP A 52 0.72 -13.44 23.94
C ASP A 52 -0.51 -13.30 23.04
N GLY A 53 -0.46 -13.93 21.87
CA GLY A 53 -1.58 -14.01 20.93
C GLY A 53 -1.85 -12.74 20.13
N TRP A 54 -0.89 -11.82 20.05
CA TRP A 54 -1.00 -10.66 19.16
C TRP A 54 -0.78 -11.03 17.70
N ALA A 55 -1.27 -10.19 16.78
CA ALA A 55 -1.08 -10.40 15.34
C ALA A 55 -0.86 -9.10 14.56
N ILE A 56 0.00 -9.17 13.54
CA ILE A 56 0.18 -8.17 12.50
C ILE A 56 -0.09 -8.88 11.17
N ARG A 57 -1.22 -8.59 10.51
CA ARG A 57 -1.67 -9.33 9.32
C ARG A 57 -2.00 -8.39 8.19
N ASN A 58 -1.61 -8.70 6.96
CA ASN A 58 -2.06 -7.93 5.79
C ASN A 58 -1.75 -6.43 5.97
N VAL A 59 -0.49 -6.13 6.28
CA VAL A 59 -0.04 -4.76 6.54
C VAL A 59 0.96 -4.35 5.47
N GLY A 60 0.61 -3.31 4.72
CA GLY A 60 1.47 -2.67 3.75
C GLY A 60 2.17 -1.46 4.34
N ILE A 61 3.50 -1.41 4.28
CA ILE A 61 4.26 -0.20 4.62
C ILE A 61 4.85 0.36 3.34
N LYS A 62 4.24 1.44 2.86
CA LYS A 62 4.65 2.17 1.65
C LYS A 62 5.55 3.33 2.04
N GLY A 63 6.55 3.59 1.21
CA GLY A 63 7.47 4.72 1.35
C GLY A 63 8.90 4.29 1.63
N ARG A 64 9.82 4.97 0.96
CA ARG A 64 11.25 4.80 1.17
C ARG A 64 11.69 5.76 2.27
N PHE A 65 11.91 5.24 3.47
CA PHE A 65 12.25 6.07 4.63
C PHE A 65 13.53 6.88 4.37
N ASP A 66 13.53 8.15 4.79
CA ASP A 66 14.69 9.04 4.79
C ASP A 66 15.14 9.43 6.23
N ILE A 67 14.40 8.94 7.24
CA ILE A 67 14.65 9.16 8.67
C ILE A 67 14.85 7.84 9.46
N GLY A 68 15.83 7.84 10.38
CA GLY A 68 16.12 6.69 11.23
C GLY A 68 16.99 7.06 12.43
N ALA A 69 17.55 6.06 13.13
CA ALA A 69 18.20 6.27 14.41
C ALA A 69 19.42 7.22 14.36
N SER A 70 20.09 7.30 13.21
CA SER A 70 21.21 8.23 13.00
C SER A 70 20.78 9.68 12.76
N THR A 71 19.51 9.91 12.42
CA THR A 71 18.92 11.21 12.11
C THR A 71 17.76 11.61 13.03
N GLY A 72 17.51 10.84 14.10
CA GLY A 72 16.50 11.16 15.11
C GLY A 72 15.13 10.52 14.91
N GLY A 73 15.02 9.55 13.99
CA GLY A 73 13.85 8.70 13.77
C GLY A 73 13.94 7.36 14.49
N ILE A 74 12.94 6.52 14.23
CA ILE A 74 12.77 5.19 14.75
C ILE A 74 13.79 4.24 14.14
N LYS A 75 14.43 3.40 14.96
CA LYS A 75 15.45 2.45 14.51
C LYS A 75 14.87 1.22 13.82
N TYR A 76 13.74 0.72 14.29
CA TYR A 76 13.08 -0.47 13.77
C TYR A 76 11.59 -0.23 13.64
N VAL A 77 11.03 -0.56 12.48
CA VAL A 77 9.60 -0.43 12.23
C VAL A 77 8.84 -1.33 13.19
N ILE A 78 9.14 -2.63 13.21
CA ILE A 78 8.53 -3.59 14.14
C ILE A 78 9.46 -3.87 15.32
N SER A 79 8.93 -3.83 16.53
CA SER A 79 9.54 -4.44 17.72
C SER A 79 8.57 -5.46 18.27
N ALA A 80 8.98 -6.71 18.40
CA ALA A 80 8.08 -7.78 18.79
C ALA A 80 8.69 -8.72 19.84
N GLU A 81 7.92 -9.02 20.88
CA GLU A 81 8.28 -9.97 21.94
C GLU A 81 7.05 -10.81 22.37
N GLY A 82 7.26 -11.89 23.12
CA GLY A 82 6.19 -12.82 23.53
C GLY A 82 5.76 -13.81 22.42
N ASN A 83 4.48 -14.16 22.33
CA ASN A 83 3.95 -15.09 21.33
C ASN A 83 3.02 -14.37 20.34
N GLY A 84 3.26 -14.49 19.04
CA GLY A 84 2.42 -13.83 18.05
C GLY A 84 2.73 -14.21 16.61
N VAL A 85 2.00 -13.59 15.68
CA VAL A 85 2.15 -13.83 14.23
C VAL A 85 2.37 -12.52 13.48
N ILE A 86 3.25 -12.55 12.49
CA ILE A 86 3.44 -11.52 11.48
C ILE A 86 3.22 -12.21 10.13
N GLU A 87 2.14 -11.86 9.43
CA GLU A 87 1.81 -12.50 8.15
C GLU A 87 1.36 -11.52 7.08
N ASN A 88 1.72 -11.83 5.83
CA ASN A 88 1.36 -11.02 4.67
C ASN A 88 1.74 -9.54 4.85
N VAL A 89 2.97 -9.29 5.31
CA VAL A 89 3.47 -7.92 5.56
C VAL A 89 4.45 -7.49 4.48
N TYR A 90 4.23 -6.31 3.92
CA TYR A 90 5.17 -5.67 2.99
C TYR A 90 5.96 -4.55 3.67
N MET A 91 7.27 -4.68 3.58
CA MET A 91 8.30 -3.73 4.03
C MET A 91 9.43 -3.68 2.98
N GLY A 92 9.05 -3.64 1.69
CA GLY A 92 9.96 -3.78 0.56
C GLY A 92 10.63 -2.48 0.10
N ASP A 93 10.03 -1.31 0.36
CA ASP A 93 10.55 -0.01 -0.08
C ASP A 93 11.83 0.41 0.69
N GLY A 94 11.94 -0.06 1.94
CA GLY A 94 13.15 0.06 2.75
C GLY A 94 13.56 1.51 3.04
N HIS A 95 14.85 1.81 2.87
CA HIS A 95 15.45 3.06 3.30
C HIS A 95 16.40 3.68 2.25
N GLU A 96 16.48 5.01 2.26
CA GLU A 96 17.56 5.78 1.66
C GLU A 96 18.95 5.41 2.20
N ASP A 97 19.98 5.59 1.36
CA ASP A 97 21.38 5.31 1.70
C ASP A 97 21.86 6.12 2.91
N GLY A 98 22.68 5.52 3.77
CA GLY A 98 23.38 6.24 4.83
C GLY A 98 22.52 6.60 6.04
N ILE A 99 21.41 5.92 6.29
CA ILE A 99 20.58 6.11 7.49
C ILE A 99 20.47 4.82 8.29
N TRP A 100 20.37 4.86 9.62
CA TRP A 100 20.39 3.65 10.45
C TRP A 100 18.97 3.19 10.77
N LYS A 101 18.44 2.25 9.98
CA LYS A 101 17.11 1.66 10.20
C LYS A 101 17.05 0.19 9.77
N GLY A 102 16.28 -0.64 10.48
CA GLY A 102 15.97 -2.03 10.11
C GLY A 102 14.46 -2.28 10.15
N ALA A 103 14.01 -3.41 9.61
CA ALA A 103 12.58 -3.72 9.53
C ALA A 103 12.04 -4.16 10.91
N MET A 104 12.71 -5.13 11.54
CA MET A 104 12.23 -5.74 12.78
C MET A 104 13.35 -5.98 13.81
N ILE A 105 13.00 -5.86 15.09
CA ILE A 105 13.84 -6.30 16.21
C ILE A 105 13.05 -7.10 17.25
N SER A 106 13.73 -8.09 17.85
CA SER A 106 13.34 -8.72 19.12
C SER A 106 14.48 -8.63 20.12
N GLY A 107 14.16 -8.18 21.33
CA GLY A 107 15.11 -7.93 22.41
C GLY A 107 15.58 -9.21 23.11
N PRO A 108 16.47 -9.08 24.11
CA PRO A 108 16.87 -10.21 24.94
C PRO A 108 15.74 -10.75 25.82
N ASP A 109 14.70 -9.97 26.06
CA ASP A 109 13.59 -10.35 26.94
C ASP A 109 12.54 -11.25 26.24
N HIS A 110 12.62 -11.40 24.91
CA HIS A 110 11.77 -12.31 24.15
C HIS A 110 12.00 -13.79 24.53
N ALA A 111 10.95 -14.42 25.05
CA ALA A 111 10.92 -15.79 25.57
C ALA A 111 9.89 -16.71 24.90
N GLY A 112 9.09 -16.16 23.98
CA GLY A 112 7.97 -16.87 23.32
C GLY A 112 8.34 -17.37 21.92
N HIS A 113 7.32 -17.56 21.09
CA HIS A 113 7.46 -17.96 19.69
C HIS A 113 6.79 -16.94 18.75
N ILE A 114 7.46 -16.52 17.70
CA ILE A 114 6.87 -15.67 16.66
C ILE A 114 6.89 -16.39 15.31
N ASP A 115 5.71 -16.57 14.73
CA ASP A 115 5.54 -17.04 13.36
C ASP A 115 5.60 -15.82 12.41
N ILE A 116 6.47 -15.88 11.40
CA ILE A 116 6.69 -14.82 10.42
C ILE A 116 6.55 -15.44 9.03
N ARG A 117 5.46 -15.13 8.33
CA ARG A 117 5.15 -15.81 7.07
C ARG A 117 4.68 -14.89 5.96
N ASN A 118 4.98 -15.24 4.72
CA ASN A 118 4.53 -14.48 3.54
C ASN A 118 4.91 -12.99 3.62
N CYS A 119 6.10 -12.67 4.12
CA CYS A 119 6.54 -11.28 4.29
C CYS A 119 7.56 -10.90 3.22
N ASN A 120 7.48 -9.67 2.73
CA ASN A 120 8.48 -9.08 1.82
C ASN A 120 9.26 -7.99 2.55
N VAL A 121 10.55 -8.21 2.74
CA VAL A 121 11.42 -7.31 3.51
C VAL A 121 12.65 -6.96 2.70
N ALA A 122 12.74 -5.71 2.25
CA ALA A 122 13.80 -5.33 1.33
C ALA A 122 14.34 -3.90 1.54
N HIS A 123 15.55 -3.67 1.02
CA HIS A 123 16.22 -2.36 0.98
C HIS A 123 16.48 -1.70 2.36
N TRP A 124 16.74 -2.50 3.40
CA TRP A 124 17.10 -1.98 4.73
C TRP A 124 18.60 -1.74 4.89
N THR A 125 18.99 -0.60 5.47
CA THR A 125 20.41 -0.21 5.69
C THR A 125 21.06 -0.88 6.88
N ALA A 126 20.29 -1.28 7.90
CA ALA A 126 20.70 -2.20 8.96
C ALA A 126 20.10 -3.60 8.70
N ASN A 127 20.30 -4.54 9.64
CA ASN A 127 19.72 -5.87 9.50
C ASN A 127 18.20 -5.75 9.24
N ALA A 128 17.68 -6.50 8.28
CA ALA A 128 16.25 -6.54 8.02
C ALA A 128 15.53 -7.02 9.29
N ILE A 129 15.86 -8.21 9.77
CA ILE A 129 15.36 -8.73 11.05
C ILE A 129 16.53 -9.02 12.00
N TYR A 130 16.50 -8.36 13.16
CA TYR A 130 17.44 -8.61 14.26
C TYR A 130 16.71 -9.36 15.39
N ALA A 131 16.89 -10.67 15.45
CA ALA A 131 16.25 -11.56 16.44
C ALA A 131 17.27 -12.24 17.38
N ALA A 132 18.57 -12.05 17.14
CA ALA A 132 19.65 -12.63 17.93
C ALA A 132 19.73 -12.19 19.40
N GLY A 133 18.94 -11.20 19.83
CA GLY A 133 18.85 -10.80 21.23
C GLY A 133 18.33 -11.93 22.12
N SER A 134 17.33 -12.65 21.64
CA SER A 134 16.62 -13.72 22.38
C SER A 134 17.50 -14.92 22.74
N GLY A 135 18.43 -15.33 21.88
CA GLY A 135 19.41 -16.39 22.16
C GLY A 135 20.69 -15.92 22.83
N ARG A 136 20.77 -14.66 23.28
CA ARG A 136 22.03 -14.00 23.66
C ARG A 136 22.77 -14.69 24.81
N ILE A 137 24.05 -14.99 24.59
CA ILE A 137 25.05 -15.47 25.56
C ILE A 137 26.25 -14.52 25.50
N THR A 138 26.48 -13.76 26.57
CA THR A 138 27.60 -12.79 26.61
C THR A 138 28.88 -13.36 27.20
N GLU A 139 28.78 -14.44 27.97
CA GLU A 139 29.90 -15.17 28.55
C GLU A 139 29.56 -16.66 28.57
N PRO A 140 30.54 -17.57 28.43
CA PRO A 140 30.28 -19.01 28.47
C PRO A 140 29.50 -19.42 29.73
N GLY A 141 28.32 -20.02 29.54
CA GLY A 141 27.42 -20.43 30.63
C GLY A 141 26.58 -19.32 31.26
N LYS A 142 26.58 -18.09 30.70
CA LYS A 142 25.70 -16.98 31.10
C LYS A 142 24.79 -16.57 29.95
N THR A 143 23.57 -17.08 30.00
CA THR A 143 22.49 -16.72 29.07
C THR A 143 21.82 -15.43 29.55
N ASP A 144 21.86 -14.40 28.71
CA ASP A 144 21.18 -13.11 28.95
C ASP A 144 19.88 -12.99 28.16
N GLY A 145 19.74 -13.73 27.06
CA GLY A 145 18.49 -13.85 26.31
C GLY A 145 17.54 -14.88 26.93
N GLN A 146 16.23 -14.67 26.82
CA GLN A 146 15.23 -15.57 27.40
C GLN A 146 14.91 -16.80 26.51
N GLY A 147 15.54 -16.92 25.35
CA GLY A 147 15.50 -18.10 24.49
C GLY A 147 14.27 -18.21 23.59
N GLY A 148 13.50 -17.13 23.38
CA GLY A 148 12.41 -17.14 22.42
C GLY A 148 12.90 -17.36 20.99
N ASN A 149 12.08 -18.05 20.19
CA ASN A 149 12.45 -18.52 18.85
C ASN A 149 11.40 -18.14 17.81
N TYR A 150 11.69 -18.47 16.55
CA TYR A 150 10.94 -17.95 15.41
C TYR A 150 10.75 -19.04 14.36
N THR A 151 9.64 -18.96 13.64
CA THR A 151 9.47 -19.67 12.36
C THR A 151 9.38 -18.61 11.27
N PHE A 152 10.31 -18.65 10.33
CA PHE A 152 10.22 -17.89 9.08
C PHE A 152 9.74 -18.82 7.99
N GLU A 153 8.59 -18.53 7.39
CA GLU A 153 7.98 -19.38 6.37
C GLU A 153 7.68 -18.55 5.12
N ASN A 154 8.14 -19.02 3.96
CA ASN A 154 7.73 -18.47 2.67
C ASN A 154 7.90 -16.93 2.60
N CYS A 155 9.06 -16.40 2.96
CA CYS A 155 9.32 -14.96 3.00
C CYS A 155 10.36 -14.55 1.94
N PHE A 156 10.26 -13.31 1.47
CA PHE A 156 11.20 -12.72 0.52
C PHE A 156 12.07 -11.67 1.19
N PHE A 157 13.38 -11.84 1.06
CA PHE A 157 14.39 -10.95 1.64
C PHE A 157 15.32 -10.45 0.54
N LYS A 158 15.29 -9.15 0.24
CA LYS A 158 16.10 -8.58 -0.85
C LYS A 158 16.88 -7.34 -0.46
N ASN A 159 18.14 -7.27 -0.88
CA ASN A 159 18.96 -6.06 -0.79
C ASN A 159 19.07 -5.45 0.61
N ASN A 160 19.06 -6.27 1.65
CA ASN A 160 19.24 -5.80 3.02
C ASN A 160 20.71 -5.75 3.41
N ASN A 161 21.11 -4.75 4.17
CA ASN A 161 22.47 -4.53 4.59
C ASN A 161 22.72 -5.01 6.03
N ILE A 162 23.98 -5.30 6.35
CA ILE A 162 24.45 -6.10 7.48
C ILE A 162 23.98 -7.56 7.42
N ALA A 163 22.68 -7.85 7.49
CA ALA A 163 22.15 -9.20 7.31
C ALA A 163 20.67 -9.14 6.94
N HIS A 164 20.19 -10.08 6.12
CA HIS A 164 18.75 -10.24 5.92
C HIS A 164 18.13 -10.75 7.23
N LEU A 165 18.68 -11.84 7.79
CA LEU A 165 18.33 -12.34 9.11
C LEU A 165 19.55 -12.38 10.02
N ARG A 166 19.43 -11.78 11.21
CA ARG A 166 20.41 -11.94 12.29
C ARG A 166 19.79 -12.67 13.46
N LEU A 167 20.16 -13.94 13.61
CA LEU A 167 19.46 -14.90 14.47
C LEU A 167 20.35 -15.46 15.58
N ALA A 168 19.70 -15.84 16.67
CA ALA A 168 20.21 -16.71 17.72
C ALA A 168 19.03 -17.10 18.58
N ALA A 169 18.77 -18.39 18.68
CA ALA A 169 17.90 -19.08 19.63
C ALA A 169 17.75 -20.51 19.12
N ASP A 170 17.76 -21.49 20.02
CA ASP A 170 17.57 -22.88 19.64
C ASP A 170 16.13 -23.12 19.14
N GLY A 171 15.98 -23.94 18.11
CA GLY A 171 14.67 -24.26 17.52
C GLY A 171 14.08 -23.14 16.65
N THR A 172 14.89 -22.19 16.20
CA THR A 172 14.47 -21.25 15.14
C THR A 172 14.50 -21.97 13.79
N GLU A 173 13.45 -21.80 12.99
CA GLU A 173 13.31 -22.43 11.67
C GLU A 173 13.18 -21.37 10.55
N VAL A 174 13.80 -21.62 9.40
CA VAL A 174 13.70 -20.82 8.18
C VAL A 174 13.36 -21.77 7.04
N ILE A 175 12.18 -21.58 6.45
CA ILE A 175 11.51 -22.57 5.60
C ILE A 175 10.97 -21.87 4.37
N GLY A 176 11.28 -22.35 3.16
CA GLY A 176 10.66 -21.78 1.94
C GLY A 176 11.02 -20.33 1.64
N CYS A 177 12.04 -19.75 2.29
CA CYS A 177 12.37 -18.34 2.14
C CYS A 177 13.38 -18.10 1.02
N THR A 178 13.25 -16.96 0.35
CA THR A 178 14.16 -16.54 -0.72
C THR A 178 14.98 -15.32 -0.29
N PHE A 179 16.29 -15.38 -0.49
CA PHE A 179 17.27 -14.37 -0.11
C PHE A 179 18.08 -13.91 -1.31
N VAL A 180 18.03 -12.62 -1.64
CA VAL A 180 18.70 -12.08 -2.82
C VAL A 180 19.47 -10.81 -2.49
N ASN A 181 20.70 -10.70 -2.99
CA ASN A 181 21.37 -9.40 -3.07
C ASN A 181 21.77 -9.05 -4.51
N SER A 182 21.73 -7.76 -4.80
CA SER A 182 22.19 -7.15 -6.04
C SER A 182 23.05 -5.91 -5.75
N SER A 183 23.39 -5.17 -6.81
CA SER A 183 24.18 -3.96 -6.72
C SER A 183 23.47 -2.81 -5.97
N ASP A 184 22.20 -3.00 -5.64
CA ASP A 184 21.28 -1.99 -5.08
C ASP A 184 21.03 -2.15 -3.56
N VAL A 185 21.98 -2.75 -2.84
CA VAL A 185 21.94 -2.76 -1.37
C VAL A 185 22.28 -1.35 -0.85
N PRO A 186 21.43 -0.73 -0.02
CA PRO A 186 21.72 0.58 0.54
C PRO A 186 22.81 0.49 1.61
N GLY A 187 23.72 1.45 1.62
CA GLY A 187 24.86 1.54 2.52
C GLY A 187 24.48 1.97 3.94
N HIS A 188 25.17 1.41 4.92
CA HIS A 188 24.94 1.74 6.32
C HIS A 188 25.68 3.04 6.68
N PRO A 189 25.10 3.95 7.51
CA PRO A 189 25.71 5.24 7.88
C PRO A 189 27.09 5.15 8.54
N ASN A 190 27.36 4.05 9.23
CA ASN A 190 28.50 3.94 10.13
C ASN A 190 29.08 2.53 10.17
N THR A 191 30.38 2.37 9.99
CA THR A 191 31.06 1.15 10.43
C THR A 191 32.23 1.46 11.32
N SER A 192 32.59 0.48 12.16
CA SER A 192 33.77 0.49 13.01
C SER A 192 35.03 0.74 12.16
N GLY A 193 35.41 2.01 11.99
CA GLY A 193 36.45 2.43 11.05
C GLY A 193 36.31 3.87 10.55
N GLY A 194 35.10 4.43 10.57
CA GLY A 194 34.84 5.83 10.18
C GLY A 194 34.42 6.05 8.72
N ASP A 195 34.20 4.97 7.95
CA ASP A 195 33.68 5.05 6.58
C ASP A 195 32.14 4.94 6.59
N SER A 196 31.48 5.90 5.95
CA SER A 196 30.02 5.92 5.69
C SER A 196 29.69 5.22 4.38
N GLY A 197 28.51 4.60 4.27
CA GLY A 197 28.05 3.98 3.02
C GLY A 197 28.60 2.56 2.80
N VAL A 198 28.95 1.85 3.87
CA VAL A 198 29.46 0.48 3.75
C VAL A 198 28.32 -0.48 3.47
N VAL A 199 28.46 -1.25 2.39
CA VAL A 199 27.60 -2.38 2.06
C VAL A 199 28.27 -3.66 2.58
N ASN A 200 27.55 -4.43 3.40
CA ASN A 200 28.00 -5.67 4.02
C ASN A 200 26.81 -6.64 4.13
N SER A 201 26.12 -6.82 3.00
CA SER A 201 24.94 -7.69 2.88
C SER A 201 25.33 -9.16 3.05
N ARG A 202 24.59 -9.86 3.91
CA ARG A 202 24.73 -11.29 4.21
C ARG A 202 23.34 -11.90 4.27
N GLY A 203 23.19 -13.18 3.92
CA GLY A 203 21.91 -13.89 4.02
C GLY A 203 21.51 -14.07 5.48
N ILE A 204 21.94 -15.19 6.08
CA ILE A 204 21.72 -15.46 7.51
C ILE A 204 23.04 -15.32 8.26
N TYR A 205 23.01 -14.51 9.31
CA TYR A 205 24.14 -14.29 10.20
C TYR A 205 23.76 -14.66 11.63
N THR A 206 24.52 -15.53 12.27
CA THR A 206 24.33 -15.79 13.70
C THR A 206 25.09 -14.79 14.55
N GLY A 207 24.53 -14.40 15.70
CA GLY A 207 25.16 -13.45 16.62
C GLY A 207 24.88 -13.80 18.07
N TYR A 208 25.87 -13.70 18.96
CA TYR A 208 25.66 -13.79 20.40
C TYR A 208 25.09 -15.14 20.90
N GLY A 209 25.37 -16.26 20.24
CA GLY A 209 24.80 -17.55 20.58
C GLY A 209 25.81 -18.53 21.19
N ASP A 210 25.49 -19.81 21.07
CA ASP A 210 26.35 -20.96 21.38
C ASP A 210 26.10 -22.05 20.32
N PRO A 211 27.10 -22.84 19.90
CA PRO A 211 26.92 -23.86 18.86
C PRO A 211 25.87 -24.94 19.17
N SER A 212 25.44 -25.09 20.43
CA SER A 212 24.34 -25.97 20.81
C SER A 212 22.95 -25.40 20.49
N GLN A 213 22.84 -24.11 20.18
CA GLN A 213 21.62 -23.51 19.64
C GLN A 213 21.60 -23.71 18.13
N ILE A 214 20.60 -24.41 17.63
CA ILE A 214 20.48 -24.74 16.21
C ILE A 214 19.38 -23.90 15.55
N ILE A 215 19.76 -23.28 14.44
CA ILE A 215 18.86 -22.63 13.49
C ILE A 215 18.77 -23.54 12.27
N THR A 216 17.57 -24.04 11.99
CA THR A 216 17.34 -24.95 10.85
C THR A 216 16.92 -24.13 9.64
N VAL A 217 17.58 -24.35 8.50
CA VAL A 217 17.27 -23.72 7.22
C VAL A 217 16.93 -24.82 6.22
N ARG A 218 15.70 -24.84 5.71
CA ARG A 218 15.22 -25.85 4.76
C ARG A 218 14.41 -25.27 3.63
N ASP A 219 14.44 -25.93 2.48
CA ASP A 219 13.63 -25.55 1.31
C ASP A 219 13.80 -24.08 0.91
N CYS A 220 14.98 -23.49 1.13
CA CYS A 220 15.24 -22.07 0.90
C CYS A 220 16.09 -21.82 -0.35
N ASP A 221 15.89 -20.67 -0.99
CA ASP A 221 16.69 -20.20 -2.10
C ASP A 221 17.56 -19.01 -1.68
N VAL A 222 18.88 -19.20 -1.68
CA VAL A 222 19.84 -18.21 -1.16
C VAL A 222 20.81 -17.80 -2.25
N ARG A 223 20.65 -16.60 -2.79
CA ARG A 223 21.58 -15.99 -3.75
C ARG A 223 22.21 -14.72 -3.17
N ILE A 224 23.36 -14.88 -2.50
CA ILE A 224 24.14 -13.78 -1.94
C ILE A 224 25.53 -13.76 -2.60
N THR A 225 25.65 -13.07 -3.73
CA THR A 225 26.86 -13.10 -4.58
C THR A 225 27.38 -11.74 -5.03
N ASP A 226 26.64 -10.65 -4.79
CA ASP A 226 27.06 -9.35 -5.34
C ASP A 226 28.38 -8.83 -4.73
N ASN A 227 29.24 -8.31 -5.60
CA ASN A 227 30.56 -7.81 -5.27
C ASN A 227 30.55 -6.40 -4.66
N ASN A 228 29.43 -5.67 -4.72
CA ASN A 228 29.29 -4.36 -4.08
C ASN A 228 29.38 -4.41 -2.53
N THR A 229 29.39 -5.60 -1.94
CA THR A 229 29.31 -5.87 -0.49
C THR A 229 30.61 -5.72 0.30
N ASN A 230 31.54 -4.83 -0.09
CA ASN A 230 32.84 -4.68 0.57
C ASN A 230 33.58 -6.03 0.80
N GLY A 231 33.38 -7.00 -0.12
CA GLY A 231 33.93 -8.35 -0.03
C GLY A 231 33.27 -9.26 1.03
N ALA A 232 32.07 -8.92 1.49
CA ALA A 232 31.40 -9.59 2.60
C ALA A 232 30.12 -10.34 2.23
N ALA A 233 29.71 -10.34 0.95
CA ALA A 233 28.64 -11.19 0.45
C ALA A 233 28.85 -12.63 0.91
N SER A 234 27.99 -13.07 1.82
CA SER A 234 28.00 -14.42 2.37
C SER A 234 26.56 -14.88 2.53
N ALA A 235 26.25 -16.06 1.99
CA ALA A 235 24.97 -16.72 2.19
C ALA A 235 24.75 -17.00 3.68
N PHE A 236 25.77 -17.57 4.34
CA PHE A 236 25.73 -17.94 5.74
C PHE A 236 26.98 -17.52 6.49
N VAL A 237 26.79 -17.04 7.72
CA VAL A 237 27.91 -16.67 8.59
C VAL A 237 27.65 -17.18 10.02
N SER A 238 28.46 -18.14 10.45
CA SER A 238 28.58 -18.58 11.84
C SER A 238 30.05 -18.90 12.20
N GLY A 239 30.85 -17.86 12.44
CA GLY A 239 32.24 -17.98 12.91
C GLY A 239 32.64 -16.95 13.97
N SER A 240 33.64 -17.30 14.79
CA SER A 240 34.11 -16.49 15.94
C SER A 240 34.20 -14.99 15.65
N HIS A 241 33.41 -14.18 16.38
CA HIS A 241 33.47 -12.73 16.30
C HIS A 241 33.91 -12.18 17.67
N SER A 242 35.09 -11.56 17.72
CA SER A 242 35.73 -11.11 18.98
C SER A 242 34.87 -10.16 19.82
N THR A 243 33.95 -9.43 19.19
CA THR A 243 32.99 -8.51 19.84
C THR A 243 31.70 -9.20 20.32
N TYR A 244 31.31 -10.33 19.75
CA TYR A 244 29.94 -10.85 19.85
C TYR A 244 29.83 -12.27 20.45
N GLY A 245 30.92 -12.85 20.97
CA GLY A 245 30.88 -14.14 21.67
C GLY A 245 30.91 -15.36 20.75
N GLU A 246 30.50 -16.51 21.29
CA GLU A 246 30.23 -17.71 20.49
C GLU A 246 28.98 -17.50 19.62
N LEU A 247 28.79 -18.36 18.62
CA LEU A 247 27.75 -18.22 17.62
C LEU A 247 26.97 -19.54 17.46
N SER A 248 25.66 -19.41 17.18
CA SER A 248 24.74 -20.53 16.96
C SER A 248 25.08 -21.34 15.70
N THR A 249 24.69 -22.61 15.68
CA THR A 249 24.83 -23.45 14.48
C THR A 249 23.73 -23.15 13.48
N ILE A 250 24.10 -23.01 12.21
CA ILE A 250 23.15 -22.99 11.08
C ILE A 250 23.18 -24.37 10.44
N ASP A 251 22.07 -25.11 10.50
CA ASP A 251 21.92 -26.42 9.85
C ASP A 251 21.08 -26.25 8.58
N VAL A 252 21.71 -26.48 7.42
CA VAL A 252 21.13 -26.20 6.09
C VAL A 252 20.81 -27.50 5.37
N GLN A 253 19.55 -27.67 4.98
CA GLN A 253 18.99 -28.87 4.37
C GLN A 253 18.14 -28.50 3.17
N ASP A 254 18.02 -29.37 2.17
CA ASP A 254 17.05 -29.28 1.05
C ASP A 254 16.94 -27.90 0.37
N SER A 255 18.01 -27.11 0.38
CA SER A 255 18.03 -25.71 -0.05
C SER A 255 18.90 -25.50 -1.29
N GLN A 256 18.74 -24.39 -1.99
CA GLN A 256 19.61 -23.97 -3.07
C GLN A 256 20.46 -22.77 -2.64
N VAL A 257 21.78 -22.91 -2.65
CA VAL A 257 22.67 -21.89 -2.06
C VAL A 257 23.76 -21.49 -3.04
N MET A 258 23.82 -20.19 -3.34
CA MET A 258 24.89 -19.57 -4.08
C MET A 258 25.39 -18.32 -3.33
N GLY A 259 26.58 -18.45 -2.73
CA GLY A 259 27.25 -17.40 -1.96
C GLY A 259 28.33 -17.98 -1.04
N ASP A 260 29.13 -17.13 -0.41
CA ASP A 260 30.15 -17.60 0.55
C ASP A 260 29.48 -18.18 1.81
N ILE A 261 30.05 -19.26 2.33
CA ILE A 261 29.73 -19.80 3.65
C ILE A 261 30.93 -19.56 4.55
N ARG A 262 30.71 -18.91 5.69
CA ARG A 262 31.79 -18.50 6.61
C ARG A 262 31.58 -19.00 8.02
N GLY A 263 32.63 -19.60 8.57
CA GLY A 263 32.72 -20.02 9.96
C GLY A 263 32.49 -21.51 10.17
N ASP A 264 32.82 -21.98 11.38
CA ASP A 264 32.96 -23.40 11.68
C ASP A 264 31.64 -24.08 12.09
N HIS A 265 30.58 -23.32 12.30
CA HIS A 265 29.27 -23.80 12.76
C HIS A 265 28.18 -23.55 11.71
N VAL A 266 28.53 -23.73 10.44
CA VAL A 266 27.55 -23.88 9.35
C VAL A 266 27.64 -25.33 8.87
N GLU A 267 26.58 -26.09 9.13
CA GLU A 267 26.43 -27.48 8.72
C GLU A 267 25.59 -27.51 7.45
N VAL A 268 26.13 -28.08 6.38
CA VAL A 268 25.49 -28.11 5.06
C VAL A 268 25.27 -29.57 4.69
N ASP A 269 24.00 -29.98 4.61
CA ASP A 269 23.65 -31.33 4.22
C ASP A 269 23.93 -31.60 2.73
N SER A 270 24.06 -32.88 2.38
CA SER A 270 24.26 -33.34 1.00
C SER A 270 23.10 -33.02 0.04
N SER A 271 21.91 -32.73 0.56
CA SER A 271 20.73 -32.27 -0.18
C SER A 271 20.85 -30.85 -0.74
N VAL A 272 21.77 -30.03 -0.21
CA VAL A 272 21.89 -28.62 -0.60
C VAL A 272 22.50 -28.49 -2.01
N GLY A 273 21.75 -27.85 -2.90
CA GLY A 273 22.15 -27.54 -4.27
C GLY A 273 22.71 -26.13 -4.44
N SER A 274 22.90 -25.70 -5.68
CA SER A 274 23.53 -24.41 -6.03
C SER A 274 22.79 -23.62 -7.10
N SER A 275 21.49 -23.90 -7.29
CA SER A 275 20.66 -23.32 -8.34
C SER A 275 19.46 -22.60 -7.75
N PRO A 276 19.67 -21.50 -6.99
CA PRO A 276 18.56 -20.82 -6.31
C PRO A 276 17.60 -20.18 -7.31
N ASP A 277 16.31 -20.34 -7.07
CA ASP A 277 15.26 -19.50 -7.64
C ASP A 277 15.22 -18.16 -6.88
N THR A 278 15.32 -17.06 -7.62
CA THR A 278 15.33 -15.72 -7.03
C THR A 278 14.01 -14.97 -7.20
N SER A 279 12.98 -15.66 -7.69
CA SER A 279 11.63 -15.14 -7.74
C SER A 279 11.11 -14.81 -6.34
N VAL A 280 10.14 -13.91 -6.27
CA VAL A 280 9.36 -13.70 -5.03
C VAL A 280 8.50 -14.95 -4.83
N PRO A 281 8.55 -15.63 -3.66
CA PRO A 281 7.74 -16.82 -3.40
C PRO A 281 6.24 -16.54 -3.57
N SER A 282 5.49 -17.56 -3.99
CA SER A 282 4.04 -17.46 -4.16
C SER A 282 3.35 -17.04 -2.85
N GLY A 283 2.37 -16.13 -2.93
CA GLY A 283 1.65 -15.60 -1.77
C GLY A 283 2.39 -14.54 -0.95
N VAL A 284 3.65 -14.22 -1.27
CA VAL A 284 4.35 -13.07 -0.69
C VAL A 284 3.91 -11.79 -1.42
N PRO A 285 3.45 -10.74 -0.70
CA PRO A 285 3.06 -9.49 -1.33
C PRO A 285 4.29 -8.80 -1.95
N LYS A 286 4.13 -8.32 -3.18
CA LYS A 286 5.13 -7.57 -3.94
C LYS A 286 5.01 -6.07 -3.74
N THR A 287 3.86 -5.58 -3.26
CA THR A 287 3.61 -4.17 -2.96
C THR A 287 2.96 -4.00 -1.59
N ALA A 288 2.96 -2.76 -1.09
CA ALA A 288 2.26 -2.41 0.14
C ALA A 288 0.74 -2.58 0.00
N VAL A 289 0.18 -2.24 -1.17
CA VAL A 289 -1.25 -2.37 -1.44
C VAL A 289 -1.65 -3.85 -1.44
N GLU A 290 -0.90 -4.72 -2.14
CA GLU A 290 -1.16 -6.18 -2.14
C GLU A 290 -1.14 -6.78 -0.73
N ALA A 291 -0.22 -6.33 0.13
CA ALA A 291 -0.20 -6.75 1.52
C ALA A 291 -1.50 -6.33 2.23
N ALA A 292 -1.90 -5.07 2.12
CA ALA A 292 -3.09 -4.54 2.78
C ALA A 292 -4.40 -5.17 2.29
N SER A 293 -4.50 -5.48 1.00
CA SER A 293 -5.71 -6.02 0.36
C SER A 293 -5.86 -7.55 0.44
N SER A 294 -4.90 -8.28 1.01
CA SER A 294 -4.96 -9.75 1.15
C SER A 294 -5.95 -10.27 2.22
N GLY A 295 -6.90 -9.43 2.63
CA GLY A 295 -7.79 -9.58 3.78
C GLY A 295 -8.99 -10.52 3.68
N GLU A 296 -9.14 -11.34 2.63
CA GLU A 296 -10.21 -12.35 2.63
C GLU A 296 -9.94 -13.43 3.71
N THR A 297 -10.60 -13.23 4.86
CA THR A 297 -10.55 -14.10 6.02
C THR A 297 -11.23 -15.43 5.74
N THR A 298 -10.44 -16.51 5.63
CA THR A 298 -10.95 -17.87 5.80
C THR A 298 -11.13 -18.16 7.29
N ASP A 299 -12.24 -17.69 7.86
CA ASP A 299 -12.68 -18.16 9.18
C ASP A 299 -13.31 -19.56 9.05
N GLY A 300 -12.72 -20.55 9.73
CA GLY A 300 -13.08 -21.95 9.56
C GLY A 300 -12.63 -22.83 10.71
N GLY A 301 -13.26 -22.64 11.86
CA GLY A 301 -13.00 -23.32 13.12
C GLY A 301 -12.91 -24.86 13.12
N SER A 302 -12.23 -25.33 14.17
CA SER A 302 -12.06 -26.71 14.57
C SER A 302 -13.38 -27.49 14.76
N GLY A 303 -13.49 -28.68 14.14
CA GLY A 303 -14.24 -29.80 14.71
C GLY A 303 -14.91 -30.77 13.74
N GLY A 304 -14.41 -32.01 13.66
CA GLY A 304 -15.25 -33.20 13.40
C GLY A 304 -14.74 -34.18 12.34
N SER A 305 -14.24 -35.32 12.81
CA SER A 305 -13.78 -36.50 12.06
C SER A 305 -14.86 -37.17 11.19
N ASP A 306 -14.52 -37.60 9.97
CA ASP A 306 -14.34 -39.00 9.56
C ASP A 306 -14.48 -39.20 8.02
N ASP A 307 -13.39 -39.73 7.45
CA ASP A 307 -13.28 -40.82 6.46
C ASP A 307 -13.75 -40.66 5.00
N GLY A 308 -12.79 -40.74 4.07
CA GLY A 308 -13.03 -41.11 2.67
C GLY A 308 -11.97 -40.62 1.67
N SER A 309 -10.98 -41.46 1.37
CA SER A 309 -9.91 -41.26 0.36
C SER A 309 -10.37 -40.72 -0.99
N ASP A 310 -9.59 -39.80 -1.57
CA ASP A 310 -8.85 -40.07 -2.81
C ASP A 310 -7.64 -39.13 -2.94
N GLY A 311 -6.53 -39.65 -3.45
CA GLY A 311 -5.27 -38.92 -3.60
C GLY A 311 -5.28 -38.00 -4.82
N GLY A 312 -4.75 -36.80 -4.64
CA GLY A 312 -4.29 -35.92 -5.70
C GLY A 312 -3.00 -35.26 -5.24
N ASP A 313 -1.90 -35.55 -5.93
CA ASP A 313 -0.67 -34.76 -5.85
C ASP A 313 -1.01 -33.29 -6.11
N GLY A 314 -0.74 -32.41 -5.14
CA GLY A 314 -0.64 -30.98 -5.39
C GLY A 314 0.72 -30.71 -6.00
N SER A 315 0.80 -30.69 -7.33
CA SER A 315 2.00 -30.35 -8.07
C SER A 315 2.13 -28.84 -8.25
N ASP A 316 3.31 -28.32 -7.88
CA ASP A 316 4.05 -27.21 -8.49
C ASP A 316 3.24 -26.06 -9.12
N SER A 317 3.27 -24.87 -8.51
CA SER A 317 2.98 -23.62 -9.24
C SER A 317 4.20 -23.20 -10.08
N THR A 318 4.60 -24.06 -11.01
CA THR A 318 4.89 -23.58 -12.36
C THR A 318 3.55 -23.12 -12.93
N GLY A 319 3.45 -21.95 -13.56
CA GLY A 319 2.17 -21.39 -14.03
C GLY A 319 1.23 -22.45 -14.64
N ASP A 320 -0.07 -22.34 -14.38
CA ASP A 320 -1.04 -23.33 -14.84
C ASP A 320 -0.98 -23.47 -16.36
N THR A 321 -1.18 -24.69 -16.86
CA THR A 321 -1.22 -24.92 -18.31
C THR A 321 -2.64 -24.77 -18.80
N LEU A 322 -2.87 -23.77 -19.63
CA LEU A 322 -4.08 -23.60 -20.44
C LEU A 322 -3.89 -24.34 -21.77
N SER A 323 -4.76 -25.28 -22.10
CA SER A 323 -4.72 -26.03 -23.36
C SER A 323 -6.03 -25.93 -24.13
N ILE A 324 -5.93 -25.65 -25.42
CA ILE A 324 -7.05 -25.50 -26.35
C ILE A 324 -6.93 -26.60 -27.40
N THR A 325 -7.85 -27.57 -27.38
CA THR A 325 -7.79 -28.75 -28.25
C THR A 325 -8.93 -28.75 -29.27
N GLY A 326 -8.58 -28.66 -30.56
CA GLY A 326 -9.54 -28.73 -31.65
C GLY A 326 -10.10 -30.14 -31.84
N ASN A 327 -11.42 -30.24 -32.06
CA ASN A 327 -12.10 -31.54 -32.16
C ASN A 327 -11.82 -32.33 -33.44
N ASP A 328 -11.61 -31.65 -34.57
CA ASP A 328 -11.30 -32.28 -35.85
C ASP A 328 -10.46 -31.38 -36.75
N SER A 329 -9.67 -31.97 -37.64
CA SER A 329 -8.75 -31.25 -38.52
C SER A 329 -9.41 -30.58 -39.73
N SER A 330 -10.74 -30.52 -39.79
CA SER A 330 -11.51 -29.95 -40.89
C SER A 330 -12.27 -28.67 -40.51
N THR A 331 -12.33 -28.37 -39.22
CA THR A 331 -12.88 -27.13 -38.66
C THR A 331 -11.75 -26.36 -37.98
N VAL A 332 -11.50 -25.13 -38.43
CA VAL A 332 -10.59 -24.19 -37.76
C VAL A 332 -11.43 -23.37 -36.78
N ALA A 333 -10.95 -23.22 -35.56
CA ALA A 333 -11.54 -22.33 -34.55
C ALA A 333 -10.52 -21.27 -34.16
N GLU A 334 -10.91 -20.00 -34.23
CA GLU A 334 -10.14 -18.87 -33.73
C GLU A 334 -10.36 -18.73 -32.22
N TYR A 335 -9.29 -18.41 -31.49
CA TYR A 335 -9.37 -18.08 -30.07
C TYR A 335 -8.57 -16.81 -29.75
N SER A 336 -9.01 -16.11 -28.70
CA SER A 336 -8.32 -15.01 -28.05
C SER A 336 -8.57 -15.09 -26.56
N PHE A 337 -7.56 -14.93 -25.73
CA PHE A 337 -7.74 -14.85 -24.28
C PHE A 337 -6.74 -13.90 -23.65
N THR A 338 -7.12 -13.35 -22.50
CA THR A 338 -6.30 -12.47 -21.68
C THR A 338 -6.20 -13.04 -20.27
N ILE A 339 -5.00 -13.01 -19.71
CA ILE A 339 -4.70 -13.46 -18.36
C ILE A 339 -4.36 -12.24 -17.49
N ASP A 340 -4.70 -12.25 -16.21
CA ASP A 340 -4.16 -11.29 -15.25
C ASP A 340 -2.73 -11.73 -14.82
N GLY A 341 -1.81 -11.70 -15.78
CA GLY A 341 -0.47 -12.23 -15.62
C GLY A 341 0.23 -12.58 -16.93
N PRO A 342 1.48 -13.06 -16.86
CA PRO A 342 2.24 -13.40 -18.06
C PRO A 342 1.65 -14.62 -18.77
N VAL A 343 1.73 -14.61 -20.09
CA VAL A 343 1.37 -15.73 -20.95
C VAL A 343 2.59 -16.14 -21.77
N GLU A 344 2.87 -17.43 -21.85
CA GLU A 344 3.92 -17.96 -22.73
C GLU A 344 3.45 -19.23 -23.45
N GLN A 345 3.72 -19.36 -24.74
CA GLN A 345 3.48 -20.60 -25.48
C GLN A 345 4.32 -21.74 -24.90
N THR A 346 3.73 -22.93 -24.81
CA THR A 346 4.39 -24.12 -24.31
C THR A 346 4.08 -25.35 -25.15
N THR A 347 4.93 -26.37 -25.05
CA THR A 347 4.75 -27.68 -25.69
C THR A 347 4.08 -28.70 -24.76
N ALA A 348 3.51 -28.23 -23.65
CA ALA A 348 2.75 -29.05 -22.72
C ALA A 348 1.52 -29.68 -23.39
N ASN A 349 1.09 -30.84 -22.91
CA ASN A 349 -0.08 -31.59 -23.43
C ASN A 349 0.01 -31.93 -24.93
N ASP A 350 1.22 -32.27 -25.41
CA ASP A 350 1.52 -32.60 -26.81
C ASP A 350 1.24 -31.45 -27.81
N ALA A 351 1.20 -30.20 -27.32
CA ALA A 351 0.97 -29.03 -28.14
C ALA A 351 2.15 -28.66 -29.04
N THR A 352 1.83 -28.04 -30.18
CA THR A 352 2.81 -27.40 -31.07
C THR A 352 2.96 -25.93 -30.73
N ILE A 353 4.17 -25.39 -30.91
CA ILE A 353 4.37 -23.93 -30.94
C ILE A 353 4.20 -23.52 -32.38
N ASP A 354 3.02 -23.02 -32.71
CA ASP A 354 2.67 -22.64 -34.06
C ASP A 354 2.92 -21.14 -34.28
N PRO A 355 3.64 -20.75 -35.35
CA PRO A 355 4.00 -19.35 -35.58
C PRO A 355 2.79 -18.47 -35.93
N GLU A 356 1.63 -19.08 -36.20
CA GLU A 356 0.35 -18.41 -36.39
C GLU A 356 -0.28 -17.95 -35.07
N ASP A 357 0.13 -18.51 -33.93
CA ASP A 357 -0.31 -18.08 -32.61
C ASP A 357 0.60 -16.94 -32.12
N SER A 358 -0.01 -15.85 -31.64
CA SER A 358 0.68 -14.65 -31.15
C SER A 358 0.42 -14.43 -29.68
N VAL A 359 1.46 -14.06 -28.94
CA VAL A 359 1.36 -13.62 -27.54
C VAL A 359 1.91 -12.20 -27.43
N GLU A 360 1.09 -11.28 -26.91
CA GLU A 360 1.44 -9.88 -26.67
C GLU A 360 1.10 -9.53 -25.21
N GLY A 361 2.12 -9.39 -24.38
CA GLY A 361 1.96 -9.14 -22.94
C GLY A 361 1.21 -10.28 -22.26
N SER A 362 0.00 -9.98 -21.79
CA SER A 362 -0.89 -10.92 -21.10
C SER A 362 -1.99 -11.52 -22.00
N THR A 363 -1.99 -11.19 -23.30
CA THR A 363 -2.99 -11.65 -24.26
C THR A 363 -2.39 -12.61 -25.27
N ALA A 364 -3.13 -13.67 -25.60
CA ALA A 364 -2.77 -14.61 -26.64
C ALA A 364 -3.93 -14.83 -27.61
N GLN A 365 -3.58 -14.98 -28.89
CA GLN A 365 -4.52 -15.14 -30.00
C GLN A 365 -4.00 -16.22 -30.95
N GLY A 366 -4.87 -17.02 -31.53
CA GLY A 366 -4.45 -18.12 -32.38
C GLY A 366 -5.57 -18.90 -33.05
N THR A 367 -5.20 -20.00 -33.70
CA THR A 367 -6.18 -20.88 -34.36
C THR A 367 -5.85 -22.36 -34.16
N VAL A 368 -6.86 -23.15 -33.80
CA VAL A 368 -6.70 -24.60 -33.64
C VAL A 368 -7.56 -25.40 -34.63
N ALA A 369 -7.02 -26.48 -35.20
CA ALA A 369 -7.74 -27.41 -36.08
C ALA A 369 -7.28 -28.86 -35.93
N GLY A 370 -7.94 -29.64 -35.05
CA GLY A 370 -7.63 -31.06 -34.83
C GLY A 370 -6.29 -31.34 -34.14
N GLY A 371 -5.66 -30.31 -33.56
CA GLY A 371 -4.45 -30.34 -32.73
C GLY A 371 -4.69 -29.63 -31.39
N THR A 372 -3.63 -29.36 -30.64
CA THR A 372 -3.68 -28.70 -29.33
C THR A 372 -2.68 -27.56 -29.29
N ASP A 373 -3.13 -26.40 -28.82
CA ASP A 373 -2.29 -25.25 -28.52
C ASP A 373 -2.26 -25.09 -27.00
N SER A 374 -1.08 -24.87 -26.42
CA SER A 374 -0.92 -24.78 -24.96
C SER A 374 -0.12 -23.55 -24.55
N PHE A 375 -0.51 -22.96 -23.43
CA PHE A 375 0.10 -21.78 -22.83
C PHE A 375 0.36 -22.02 -21.35
N THR A 376 1.51 -21.56 -20.87
CA THR A 376 1.76 -21.36 -19.44
C THR A 376 1.15 -20.01 -19.07
N VAL A 377 0.23 -20.00 -18.11
CA VAL A 377 -0.45 -18.79 -17.64
C VAL A 377 -0.08 -18.49 -16.19
N GLY A 378 0.22 -17.21 -15.90
CA GLY A 378 0.69 -16.76 -14.58
C GLY A 378 -0.38 -16.19 -13.66
N GLY A 379 -1.66 -16.24 -14.06
CA GLY A 379 -2.79 -15.68 -13.33
C GLY A 379 -4.12 -16.19 -13.87
N ASP A 380 -5.21 -15.53 -13.47
CA ASP A 380 -6.56 -15.92 -13.84
C ASP A 380 -6.95 -15.47 -15.24
N ILE A 381 -7.86 -16.20 -15.89
CA ILE A 381 -8.45 -15.79 -17.17
C ILE A 381 -9.39 -14.61 -16.92
N VAL A 382 -9.10 -13.46 -17.52
CA VAL A 382 -9.92 -12.25 -17.42
C VAL A 382 -10.83 -12.05 -18.64
N ALA A 383 -10.44 -12.60 -19.80
CA ALA A 383 -11.28 -12.65 -21.00
C ALA A 383 -10.94 -13.88 -21.83
N PHE A 384 -11.95 -14.45 -22.48
CA PHE A 384 -11.78 -15.60 -23.37
C PHE A 384 -12.87 -15.62 -24.45
N ALA A 385 -12.45 -15.55 -25.71
CA ALA A 385 -13.30 -15.76 -26.88
C ALA A 385 -12.79 -16.96 -27.67
N ILE A 386 -13.70 -17.85 -28.09
CA ILE A 386 -13.36 -18.97 -29.00
C ILE A 386 -14.55 -19.40 -29.83
N ASP A 387 -14.28 -19.72 -31.10
CA ASP A 387 -15.28 -20.33 -31.97
C ASP A 387 -15.75 -21.69 -31.42
N SER A 388 -17.05 -21.95 -31.51
CA SER A 388 -17.64 -23.18 -30.97
C SER A 388 -16.98 -24.45 -31.52
N GLY A 389 -16.55 -25.35 -30.62
CA GLY A 389 -15.96 -26.62 -31.02
C GLY A 389 -14.87 -27.08 -30.07
N PRO A 390 -13.73 -26.39 -29.96
CA PRO A 390 -12.59 -26.83 -29.17
C PRO A 390 -12.92 -27.08 -27.71
N THR A 391 -12.17 -27.99 -27.09
CA THR A 391 -12.21 -28.21 -25.64
C THR A 391 -11.10 -27.39 -25.00
N VAL A 392 -11.40 -26.66 -23.93
CA VAL A 392 -10.44 -25.82 -23.20
C VAL A 392 -10.23 -26.40 -21.80
N THR A 393 -8.97 -26.55 -21.39
CA THR A 393 -8.61 -27.02 -20.05
C THR A 393 -7.61 -26.10 -19.39
N LEU A 394 -7.79 -25.76 -18.12
CA LEU A 394 -6.84 -25.04 -17.27
C LEU A 394 -6.36 -25.96 -16.15
N GLY A 395 -5.04 -26.14 -16.01
CA GLY A 395 -4.47 -27.08 -15.03
C GLY A 395 -4.95 -28.52 -15.24
N GLY A 396 -5.36 -28.88 -16.46
CA GLY A 396 -5.96 -30.17 -16.81
C GLY A 396 -7.45 -30.33 -16.48
N THR A 397 -8.11 -29.31 -15.94
CA THR A 397 -9.57 -29.30 -15.70
C THR A 397 -10.29 -28.61 -16.85
N GLU A 398 -11.34 -29.22 -17.39
CA GLU A 398 -12.16 -28.63 -18.45
C GLU A 398 -12.92 -27.40 -17.93
N ILE A 399 -12.76 -26.27 -18.64
CA ILE A 399 -13.44 -25.01 -18.35
C ILE A 399 -14.37 -24.64 -19.51
N ASN A 400 -15.37 -23.80 -19.22
CA ASN A 400 -16.28 -23.29 -20.24
C ASN A 400 -15.90 -21.86 -20.62
N PRO A 401 -15.42 -21.60 -21.84
CA PRO A 401 -15.04 -20.26 -22.29
C PRO A 401 -16.16 -19.23 -22.21
N ASP A 402 -17.43 -19.65 -22.37
CA ASP A 402 -18.61 -18.77 -22.26
C ASP A 402 -18.82 -18.22 -20.82
N ASP A 403 -18.06 -18.70 -19.83
CA ASP A 403 -18.08 -18.18 -18.46
C ASP A 403 -17.24 -16.89 -18.31
N TYR A 404 -16.47 -16.51 -19.34
CA TYR A 404 -15.60 -15.34 -19.39
C TYR A 404 -16.11 -14.33 -20.43
N PRO A 405 -15.82 -13.02 -20.28
CA PRO A 405 -16.15 -12.03 -21.30
C PRO A 405 -15.30 -12.23 -22.57
N ASP A 406 -15.82 -11.89 -23.74
CA ASP A 406 -15.15 -12.09 -25.03
C ASP A 406 -13.89 -11.22 -25.23
N SER A 407 -13.80 -10.09 -24.51
CA SER A 407 -12.64 -9.18 -24.53
C SER A 407 -12.55 -8.40 -23.22
N VAL A 408 -11.33 -8.02 -22.83
CA VAL A 408 -11.14 -6.96 -21.85
C VAL A 408 -11.47 -5.62 -22.51
N ASP A 409 -12.34 -4.82 -21.89
CA ASP A 409 -12.46 -3.42 -22.27
C ASP A 409 -11.10 -2.76 -22.00
N SER A 410 -10.52 -2.10 -22.99
CA SER A 410 -9.14 -1.61 -22.90
C SER A 410 -9.09 -0.33 -22.07
N GLY A 411 -9.43 -0.45 -20.79
CA GLY A 411 -9.28 0.56 -19.76
C GLY A 411 -8.41 0.02 -18.63
N SER A 412 -7.15 0.44 -18.66
CA SER A 412 -6.15 0.41 -17.59
C SER A 412 -5.65 -0.94 -17.04
N GLY A 413 -4.33 -1.13 -17.15
CA GLY A 413 -3.55 -2.04 -16.32
C GLY A 413 -2.39 -1.26 -15.71
N ASP A 414 -2.38 -1.21 -14.38
CA ASP A 414 -1.36 -0.62 -13.51
C ASP A 414 0.07 -1.06 -13.90
N SER A 415 0.77 -0.23 -14.66
CA SER A 415 2.18 -0.37 -14.98
C SER A 415 3.01 0.46 -13.97
N SER A 416 3.83 -0.22 -13.17
CA SER A 416 4.81 0.44 -12.29
C SER A 416 5.96 1.17 -13.02
N GLU A 417 5.91 1.21 -14.36
CA GLU A 417 6.73 2.04 -15.24
C GLU A 417 5.77 2.97 -15.97
N GLY A 418 5.87 4.30 -15.77
CA GLY A 418 4.90 5.25 -16.31
C GLY A 418 4.64 5.08 -17.81
N ASP A 419 3.36 5.05 -18.18
CA ASP A 419 2.91 4.93 -19.55
C ASP A 419 3.20 6.21 -20.34
N ILE A 420 3.51 6.08 -21.63
CA ILE A 420 3.79 7.21 -22.51
C ILE A 420 2.64 7.44 -23.47
N ILE A 421 1.94 8.58 -23.33
CA ILE A 421 1.03 9.08 -24.36
C ILE A 421 1.74 10.05 -25.30
N SER A 422 1.44 10.02 -26.59
CA SER A 422 2.03 10.93 -27.60
C SER A 422 1.02 11.40 -28.63
N PHE A 423 1.07 12.70 -28.96
CA PHE A 423 0.27 13.35 -29.98
C PHE A 423 1.16 13.71 -31.17
N ASP A 424 0.95 13.10 -32.34
CA ASP A 424 1.81 13.30 -33.52
C ASP A 424 1.23 14.31 -34.52
N GLY A 425 1.61 15.58 -34.36
CA GLY A 425 1.27 16.64 -35.31
C GLY A 425 2.20 16.75 -36.52
N THR A 426 3.14 15.83 -36.77
CA THR A 426 4.13 15.97 -37.86
C THR A 426 3.48 16.04 -39.25
N SER A 427 2.33 15.39 -39.41
CA SER A 427 1.54 15.40 -40.66
C SER A 427 0.40 16.44 -40.65
N ALA A 428 0.20 17.16 -39.54
CA ALA A 428 -0.87 18.14 -39.39
C ALA A 428 -0.62 19.37 -40.28
N THR A 429 -1.66 19.79 -41.02
CA THR A 429 -1.60 20.97 -41.89
C THR A 429 -2.12 22.25 -41.23
N GLU A 430 -2.73 22.13 -40.06
CA GLU A 430 -3.22 23.21 -39.19
C GLU A 430 -2.85 22.87 -37.72
N GLN A 431 -2.92 23.84 -36.82
CA GLN A 431 -2.68 23.59 -35.38
C GLN A 431 -3.82 22.74 -34.82
N VAL A 432 -3.49 21.68 -34.08
CA VAL A 432 -4.46 20.84 -33.37
C VAL A 432 -4.21 21.01 -31.88
N SER A 433 -5.18 21.60 -31.18
CA SER A 433 -5.16 21.67 -29.72
C SER A 433 -5.69 20.38 -29.12
N TYR A 434 -5.13 19.98 -27.98
CA TYR A 434 -5.55 18.82 -27.23
C TYR A 434 -5.64 19.13 -25.73
N SER A 435 -6.47 18.37 -25.04
CA SER A 435 -6.41 18.20 -23.59
C SER A 435 -6.44 16.72 -23.25
N LEU A 436 -5.81 16.34 -22.14
CA LEU A 436 -5.86 14.97 -21.62
C LEU A 436 -5.89 14.96 -20.09
N THR A 437 -6.54 13.96 -19.51
CA THR A 437 -6.62 13.74 -18.06
C THR A 437 -6.28 12.29 -17.76
N VAL A 438 -5.54 12.05 -16.67
CA VAL A 438 -5.16 10.73 -16.18
C VAL A 438 -5.57 10.56 -14.71
N GLY A 439 -5.57 9.32 -14.22
CA GLY A 439 -5.95 8.99 -12.85
C GLY A 439 -4.98 9.52 -11.81
N ASP A 440 -3.68 9.49 -12.11
CA ASP A 440 -2.65 9.83 -11.12
C ASP A 440 -1.69 10.93 -11.61
N THR A 441 -0.44 10.58 -11.91
CA THR A 441 0.63 11.54 -12.19
C THR A 441 0.76 11.77 -13.69
N LEU A 442 1.11 12.99 -14.08
CA LEU A 442 1.31 13.38 -15.47
C LEU A 442 2.49 14.33 -15.57
N GLU A 443 3.49 14.00 -16.39
CA GLU A 443 4.66 14.84 -16.63
C GLU A 443 5.00 14.93 -18.13
N LYS A 444 5.62 16.03 -18.55
CA LYS A 444 6.07 16.18 -19.94
C LYS A 444 7.24 15.24 -20.24
N SER A 445 7.16 14.52 -21.36
CA SER A 445 8.19 13.57 -21.78
C SER A 445 8.88 13.98 -23.07
N THR A 446 10.12 13.51 -23.25
CA THR A 446 10.85 13.61 -24.53
C THR A 446 10.71 12.35 -25.40
N ALA A 447 9.89 11.39 -24.97
CA ALA A 447 9.62 10.16 -25.69
C ALA A 447 9.11 10.44 -27.12
N ASN A 448 9.35 9.50 -28.03
CA ASN A 448 8.97 9.61 -29.45
C ASN A 448 9.51 10.85 -30.19
N GLY A 449 10.57 11.47 -29.66
CA GLY A 449 11.21 12.64 -30.24
C GLY A 449 10.49 13.96 -29.95
N ALA A 450 9.60 13.96 -28.94
CA ALA A 450 8.87 15.14 -28.50
C ALA A 450 9.78 16.19 -27.88
N SER A 451 9.34 17.45 -27.97
CA SER A 451 10.08 18.58 -27.40
C SER A 451 9.39 19.12 -26.15
N ILE A 452 10.08 19.12 -25.02
CA ILE A 452 9.61 19.84 -23.82
C ILE A 452 9.77 21.34 -24.06
N ASN A 453 8.64 22.02 -24.22
CA ASN A 453 8.60 23.45 -24.50
C ASN A 453 7.44 24.13 -23.74
N SER A 454 7.30 25.46 -23.86
CA SER A 454 6.26 26.22 -23.16
C SER A 454 4.93 26.30 -23.92
N GLY A 455 4.76 25.50 -24.98
CA GLY A 455 3.54 25.41 -25.79
C GLY A 455 2.41 24.61 -25.14
N ASP A 456 2.75 23.84 -24.11
CA ASP A 456 1.81 22.99 -23.36
C ASP A 456 1.90 23.31 -21.87
N THR A 457 0.81 23.05 -21.15
CA THR A 457 0.69 23.27 -19.72
C THR A 457 0.25 21.96 -19.07
N VAL A 458 0.91 21.58 -17.98
CA VAL A 458 0.49 20.47 -17.13
C VAL A 458 0.07 21.05 -15.78
N SER A 459 -1.09 20.65 -15.29
CA SER A 459 -1.65 21.05 -14.01
C SER A 459 -2.26 19.83 -13.32
N GLY A 460 -1.58 19.30 -12.30
CA GLY A 460 -1.98 18.05 -11.67
C GLY A 460 -1.92 16.88 -12.66
N SER A 461 -3.01 16.13 -12.76
CA SER A 461 -3.19 14.99 -13.67
C SER A 461 -3.72 15.37 -15.06
N THR A 462 -3.73 16.66 -15.41
CA THR A 462 -4.28 17.16 -16.69
C THR A 462 -3.23 17.94 -17.47
N ALA A 463 -3.21 17.75 -18.80
CA ALA A 463 -2.38 18.53 -19.72
C ALA A 463 -3.20 19.14 -20.85
N GLU A 464 -2.82 20.36 -21.24
CA GLU A 464 -3.34 21.07 -22.41
C GLU A 464 -2.18 21.49 -23.32
N GLY A 465 -2.29 21.29 -24.62
CA GLY A 465 -1.23 21.63 -25.56
C GLY A 465 -1.68 21.80 -27.00
N VAL A 466 -0.72 22.09 -27.89
CA VAL A 466 -0.97 22.29 -29.32
C VAL A 466 0.15 21.68 -30.14
N VAL A 467 -0.19 20.74 -31.02
CA VAL A 467 0.76 20.17 -31.99
C VAL A 467 0.61 20.76 -33.40
N TYR A 468 1.75 21.09 -34.01
CA TYR A 468 1.83 21.51 -35.42
C TYR A 468 3.23 21.26 -36.00
N GLY A 469 3.37 20.22 -36.82
CA GLY A 469 4.65 19.85 -37.44
C GLY A 469 5.68 19.24 -36.47
N GLY A 470 5.22 18.71 -35.33
CA GLY A 470 6.05 18.11 -34.28
C GLY A 470 5.21 17.14 -33.42
N VAL A 471 5.84 16.54 -32.41
CA VAL A 471 5.24 15.58 -31.47
C VAL A 471 5.31 16.15 -30.06
N ASP A 472 4.23 16.00 -29.30
CA ASP A 472 4.22 16.20 -27.85
C ASP A 472 3.98 14.86 -27.16
N SER A 473 4.67 14.61 -26.04
CA SER A 473 4.58 13.37 -25.29
C SER A 473 4.49 13.64 -23.79
N TYR A 474 3.78 12.77 -23.08
CA TYR A 474 3.64 12.81 -21.63
C TYR A 474 3.88 11.42 -21.05
N GLU A 475 4.51 11.37 -19.89
CA GLU A 475 4.61 10.18 -19.05
C GLU A 475 3.53 10.28 -17.97
N PHE A 476 2.74 9.21 -17.81
CA PHE A 476 1.63 9.19 -16.87
C PHE A 476 1.54 7.88 -16.08
N THR A 477 0.91 7.93 -14.93
CA THR A 477 0.51 6.76 -14.14
C THR A 477 -0.99 6.76 -13.92
N GLY A 478 -1.55 5.61 -13.59
CA GLY A 478 -2.98 5.42 -13.46
C GLY A 478 -3.71 5.45 -14.80
N ASP A 479 -5.03 5.48 -14.75
CA ASP A 479 -5.88 5.30 -15.92
C ASP A 479 -5.84 6.52 -16.85
N LEU A 480 -5.88 6.31 -18.17
CA LEU A 480 -6.15 7.39 -19.10
C LEU A 480 -7.66 7.69 -19.06
N LEU A 481 -8.04 8.83 -18.48
CA LEU A 481 -9.44 9.14 -18.18
C LEU A 481 -10.13 9.89 -19.31
N ALA A 482 -9.45 10.86 -19.93
CA ALA A 482 -10.05 11.68 -20.97
C ALA A 482 -9.04 12.18 -21.99
N ILE A 483 -9.45 12.26 -23.26
CA ILE A 483 -8.72 12.94 -24.33
C ILE A 483 -9.70 13.78 -25.15
N SER A 484 -9.36 15.05 -25.38
CA SER A 484 -10.08 15.95 -26.29
C SER A 484 -9.14 16.50 -27.36
N LEU A 485 -9.61 16.60 -28.60
CA LEU A 485 -8.86 17.10 -29.75
C LEU A 485 -9.72 18.05 -30.59
N ASP A 486 -9.21 19.24 -30.90
CA ASP A 486 -9.79 20.13 -31.94
C ASP A 486 -9.07 19.90 -33.28
N GLY A 487 -9.25 18.71 -33.85
CA GLY A 487 -8.61 18.29 -35.09
C GLY A 487 -8.40 16.79 -35.18
N THR A 488 -7.49 16.36 -36.06
CA THR A 488 -7.17 14.93 -36.23
C THR A 488 -5.65 14.77 -36.34
N VAL A 489 -5.07 14.11 -35.34
CA VAL A 489 -3.68 13.67 -35.28
C VAL A 489 -3.64 12.25 -34.71
N PRO A 490 -2.67 11.41 -35.10
CA PRO A 490 -2.46 10.13 -34.43
C PRO A 490 -2.14 10.34 -32.95
N VAL A 491 -2.75 9.54 -32.09
CA VAL A 491 -2.47 9.47 -30.66
C VAL A 491 -2.06 8.06 -30.32
N THR A 492 -0.95 7.92 -29.60
CA THR A 492 -0.44 6.60 -29.19
C THR A 492 -0.21 6.53 -27.69
N VAL A 493 -0.56 5.40 -27.08
CA VAL A 493 -0.14 5.04 -25.71
C VAL A 493 0.86 3.88 -25.81
N ASN A 494 2.05 4.06 -25.23
CA ASN A 494 3.16 3.11 -25.30
C ASN A 494 3.53 2.66 -26.72
N GLY A 495 3.28 3.52 -27.71
CA GLY A 495 3.52 3.25 -29.13
C GLY A 495 2.39 2.52 -29.86
N THR A 496 1.30 2.15 -29.18
CA THR A 496 0.07 1.62 -29.78
C THR A 496 -0.90 2.77 -30.08
N GLU A 497 -1.39 2.86 -31.31
CA GLU A 497 -2.37 3.88 -31.72
C GLU A 497 -3.73 3.61 -31.06
N ILE A 498 -4.31 4.64 -30.43
CA ILE A 498 -5.63 4.60 -29.79
C ILE A 498 -6.59 5.53 -30.52
N ASP A 499 -7.90 5.30 -30.41
CA ASP A 499 -8.90 6.25 -30.88
C ASP A 499 -9.25 7.23 -29.73
N PRO A 500 -8.93 8.53 -29.85
CA PRO A 500 -9.27 9.51 -28.82
C PRO A 500 -10.77 9.64 -28.57
N ALA A 501 -11.62 9.21 -29.50
CA ALA A 501 -13.07 9.18 -29.30
C ALA A 501 -13.51 8.20 -28.20
N ASP A 502 -12.73 7.14 -27.95
CA ASP A 502 -12.99 6.18 -26.88
C ASP A 502 -12.80 6.80 -25.48
N TYR A 503 -12.08 7.92 -25.41
CA TYR A 503 -11.78 8.69 -24.21
C TYR A 503 -12.39 10.10 -24.29
N SER A 504 -13.33 10.30 -25.22
CA SER A 504 -14.02 11.58 -25.33
C SER A 504 -15.09 11.67 -24.25
N ASP A 505 -15.17 12.83 -23.59
CA ASP A 505 -16.25 13.14 -22.65
C ASP A 505 -17.57 13.14 -23.42
N SER A 506 -18.17 11.96 -23.50
CA SER A 506 -19.38 11.66 -24.25
C SER A 506 -20.15 10.54 -23.55
N GLY A 507 -20.43 10.78 -22.27
CA GLY A 507 -21.74 10.54 -21.69
C GLY A 507 -22.11 9.11 -21.30
N SER A 508 -22.47 9.00 -20.01
CA SER A 508 -23.29 7.99 -19.35
C SER A 508 -22.66 6.63 -19.05
N ASP A 509 -22.20 6.57 -17.80
CA ASP A 509 -22.49 5.55 -16.78
C ASP A 509 -21.22 4.92 -16.19
N ASP A 510 -21.05 5.18 -14.89
CA ASP A 510 -20.19 4.51 -13.89
C ASP A 510 -18.86 5.17 -13.47
N SER A 511 -18.81 6.51 -13.49
CA SER A 511 -18.19 7.24 -12.37
C SER A 511 -19.33 7.57 -11.40
N GLY A 512 -19.21 7.24 -10.12
CA GLY A 512 -20.22 7.51 -9.09
C GLY A 512 -20.45 8.99 -8.77
N THR A 513 -20.27 9.89 -9.74
CA THR A 513 -20.41 11.34 -9.62
C THR A 513 -21.63 11.83 -10.40
N SER A 514 -22.48 12.61 -9.73
CA SER A 514 -23.65 13.26 -10.31
C SER A 514 -23.33 14.70 -10.72
N VAL A 515 -24.07 15.28 -11.65
CA VAL A 515 -23.95 16.68 -12.05
C VAL A 515 -25.09 17.51 -11.46
N LEU A 516 -24.74 18.42 -10.55
CA LEU A 516 -25.65 19.42 -10.00
C LEU A 516 -25.52 20.72 -10.80
N SER A 517 -26.62 21.21 -11.37
CA SER A 517 -26.65 22.46 -12.14
C SER A 517 -27.63 23.47 -11.55
N ILE A 518 -27.21 24.72 -11.43
CA ILE A 518 -27.98 25.87 -10.98
C ILE A 518 -28.13 26.85 -12.14
N ASN A 519 -29.35 27.00 -12.67
CA ASN A 519 -29.62 27.82 -13.85
C ASN A 519 -30.43 29.07 -13.47
N GLY A 520 -29.81 30.24 -13.67
CA GLY A 520 -30.42 31.54 -13.42
C GLY A 520 -31.50 31.87 -14.46
N LEU A 521 -32.69 32.24 -14.00
CA LEU A 521 -33.85 32.41 -14.90
C LEU A 521 -33.90 33.76 -15.61
N ASP A 522 -33.26 34.80 -15.06
CA ASP A 522 -33.27 36.17 -15.60
C ASP A 522 -31.90 36.82 -15.44
N SER A 523 -31.32 37.32 -16.52
CA SER A 523 -30.00 37.99 -16.49
C SER A 523 -29.99 39.35 -15.76
N SER A 524 -31.13 39.79 -15.25
CA SER A 524 -31.28 41.03 -14.48
C SER A 524 -31.58 40.80 -12.99
N GLU A 525 -31.75 39.54 -12.58
CA GLU A 525 -31.93 39.13 -11.18
C GLU A 525 -30.83 38.12 -10.82
N VAL A 526 -30.02 38.45 -9.81
CA VAL A 526 -28.97 37.55 -9.31
C VAL A 526 -29.61 36.59 -8.31
N ALA A 527 -29.34 35.30 -8.45
CA ALA A 527 -29.64 34.29 -7.45
C ALA A 527 -28.35 33.84 -6.78
N GLU A 528 -28.31 33.90 -5.45
CA GLU A 528 -27.18 33.42 -4.65
C GLU A 528 -27.49 32.01 -4.17
N TYR A 529 -26.52 31.09 -4.25
CA TYR A 529 -26.69 29.72 -3.78
C TYR A 529 -25.54 29.30 -2.86
N THR A 530 -25.84 28.35 -1.98
CA THR A 530 -24.85 27.61 -1.19
C THR A 530 -25.38 26.21 -0.96
N PHE A 531 -24.58 25.19 -1.20
CA PHE A 531 -24.96 23.81 -0.93
C PHE A 531 -23.80 23.01 -0.34
N THR A 532 -24.14 21.95 0.39
CA THR A 532 -23.20 21.00 0.96
C THR A 532 -23.59 19.59 0.54
N ILE A 533 -22.60 18.77 0.18
CA ILE A 533 -22.76 17.35 -0.16
C ILE A 533 -21.99 16.48 0.86
N ASP A 534 -22.31 15.19 0.95
CA ASP A 534 -21.60 14.21 1.80
C ASP A 534 -20.48 13.46 1.07
N GLY A 535 -19.82 14.14 0.13
CA GLY A 535 -18.70 13.62 -0.67
C GLY A 535 -17.76 14.73 -1.15
N SER A 536 -17.26 14.60 -2.38
CA SER A 536 -16.49 15.64 -3.08
C SER A 536 -17.38 16.54 -3.93
N VAL A 537 -16.98 17.80 -4.12
CA VAL A 537 -17.62 18.74 -5.03
C VAL A 537 -16.55 19.47 -5.84
N GLU A 538 -16.71 19.51 -7.17
CA GLU A 538 -15.82 20.24 -8.07
C GLU A 538 -16.63 21.02 -9.11
N GLN A 539 -16.14 22.19 -9.52
CA GLN A 539 -16.79 22.95 -10.60
C GLN A 539 -16.62 22.21 -11.93
N THR A 540 -17.66 22.18 -12.76
CA THR A 540 -17.62 21.54 -14.08
C THR A 540 -18.27 22.41 -15.15
N THR A 541 -17.91 22.16 -16.41
CA THR A 541 -18.50 22.82 -17.58
C THR A 541 -19.76 22.11 -18.10
N ALA A 542 -20.20 21.05 -17.43
CA ALA A 542 -21.41 20.32 -17.79
C ALA A 542 -22.63 21.24 -17.90
N ASN A 543 -23.56 20.90 -18.81
CA ASN A 543 -24.77 21.70 -19.08
C ASN A 543 -24.50 23.16 -19.52
N ASP A 544 -23.45 23.36 -20.32
CA ASP A 544 -23.00 24.66 -20.85
C ASP A 544 -22.63 25.67 -19.75
N ALA A 545 -22.18 25.17 -18.58
CA ALA A 545 -21.80 26.01 -17.46
C ALA A 545 -20.42 26.67 -17.63
N THR A 546 -20.25 27.83 -17.01
CA THR A 546 -18.96 28.52 -16.95
C THR A 546 -18.25 28.22 -15.63
N ILE A 547 -16.95 27.94 -15.69
CA ILE A 547 -16.09 27.94 -14.51
C ILE A 547 -15.48 29.33 -14.38
N ASP A 548 -15.89 30.08 -13.36
CA ASP A 548 -15.33 31.39 -13.07
C ASP A 548 -15.14 31.61 -11.57
N SER A 549 -14.57 32.77 -11.23
CA SER A 549 -14.19 33.12 -9.86
C SER A 549 -15.34 33.65 -9.00
N GLU A 550 -16.56 33.75 -9.53
CA GLU A 550 -17.75 34.14 -8.77
C GLU A 550 -18.29 32.98 -7.91
N ASP A 551 -17.89 31.76 -8.26
CA ASP A 551 -18.15 30.52 -7.54
C ASP A 551 -16.91 30.07 -6.75
N SER A 552 -17.14 29.47 -5.58
CA SER A 552 -16.08 28.99 -4.69
C SER A 552 -16.46 27.65 -4.08
N VAL A 553 -15.48 26.75 -4.02
CA VAL A 553 -15.57 25.45 -3.34
C VAL A 553 -14.61 25.44 -2.15
N GLU A 554 -15.12 25.11 -0.97
CA GLU A 554 -14.32 24.87 0.24
C GLU A 554 -14.74 23.52 0.88
N GLY A 555 -13.88 22.51 0.78
CA GLY A 555 -14.20 21.16 1.25
C GLY A 555 -15.38 20.56 0.47
N SER A 556 -16.44 20.16 1.18
CA SER A 556 -17.67 19.61 0.59
C SER A 556 -18.78 20.64 0.36
N THR A 557 -18.47 21.94 0.47
CA THR A 557 -19.43 23.04 0.33
C THR A 557 -19.07 23.93 -0.85
N ALA A 558 -20.06 24.26 -1.67
CA ALA A 558 -19.93 25.20 -2.77
C ALA A 558 -20.90 26.37 -2.59
N GLN A 559 -20.45 27.56 -2.98
CA GLN A 559 -21.23 28.79 -2.94
C GLN A 559 -20.95 29.64 -4.16
N GLY A 560 -21.94 30.38 -4.63
CA GLY A 560 -21.81 31.15 -5.85
C GLY A 560 -23.02 32.00 -6.16
N THR A 561 -22.99 32.66 -7.32
CA THR A 561 -24.11 33.49 -7.78
C THR A 561 -24.37 33.31 -9.26
N VAL A 562 -25.62 33.07 -9.64
CA VAL A 562 -26.03 32.97 -11.04
C VAL A 562 -26.96 34.13 -11.42
N ALA A 563 -26.69 34.78 -12.55
CA ALA A 563 -27.48 35.91 -13.06
C ALA A 563 -27.77 35.73 -14.56
N GLY A 564 -28.61 34.75 -14.89
CA GLY A 564 -28.80 34.26 -16.25
C GLY A 564 -27.58 33.49 -16.75
N GLY A 565 -27.75 32.22 -17.08
CA GLY A 565 -26.64 31.29 -17.31
C GLY A 565 -26.75 30.07 -16.39
N THR A 566 -25.76 29.18 -16.43
CA THR A 566 -25.75 27.94 -15.64
C THR A 566 -24.41 27.83 -14.93
N ASP A 567 -24.45 27.49 -13.65
CA ASP A 567 -23.28 27.03 -12.89
C ASP A 567 -23.47 25.53 -12.64
N SER A 568 -22.43 24.73 -12.83
CA SER A 568 -22.50 23.28 -12.66
C SER A 568 -21.36 22.74 -11.81
N PHE A 569 -21.67 21.70 -11.06
CA PHE A 569 -20.77 21.02 -10.16
C PHE A 569 -20.88 19.51 -10.34
N GLU A 570 -19.73 18.84 -10.35
CA GLU A 570 -19.64 17.40 -10.20
C GLU A 570 -19.65 17.06 -8.70
N VAL A 571 -20.54 16.17 -8.27
CA VAL A 571 -20.76 15.83 -6.85
C VAL A 571 -20.67 14.32 -6.62
N GLY A 572 -19.84 13.91 -5.65
CA GLY A 572 -19.61 12.51 -5.28
C GLY A 572 -20.45 12.01 -4.10
N GLY A 573 -21.69 12.49 -3.94
CA GLY A 573 -22.55 12.18 -2.79
C GLY A 573 -23.94 12.86 -2.85
N ASP A 574 -24.73 12.68 -1.81
CA ASP A 574 -26.05 13.27 -1.62
C ASP A 574 -25.96 14.73 -1.11
N ILE A 575 -26.93 15.56 -1.53
CA ILE A 575 -27.09 16.93 -1.01
C ILE A 575 -27.58 16.86 0.45
N THR A 576 -26.80 17.41 1.38
CA THR A 576 -27.13 17.43 2.81
C THR A 576 -27.71 18.77 3.27
N ALA A 577 -27.37 19.87 2.60
CA ALA A 577 -27.93 21.20 2.84
C ALA A 577 -27.96 22.03 1.55
N PHE A 578 -28.96 22.90 1.40
CA PHE A 578 -29.07 23.79 0.25
C PHE A 578 -29.79 25.09 0.61
N SER A 579 -29.18 26.22 0.29
CA SER A 579 -29.78 27.55 0.33
C SER A 579 -29.76 28.19 -1.05
N LEU A 580 -30.88 28.79 -1.45
CA LEU A 580 -31.02 29.53 -2.70
C LEU A 580 -31.85 30.79 -2.46
N ASP A 581 -31.22 31.96 -2.56
CA ASP A 581 -31.89 33.25 -2.50
C ASP A 581 -31.92 33.91 -3.89
N GLY A 582 -33.06 33.77 -4.56
CA GLY A 582 -33.29 34.34 -5.89
C GLY A 582 -34.02 33.39 -6.84
N ALA A 583 -34.12 33.78 -8.10
CA ALA A 583 -34.85 33.04 -9.12
C ALA A 583 -33.91 32.17 -9.98
N ALA A 584 -33.68 30.93 -9.54
CA ALA A 584 -32.96 29.90 -10.30
C ALA A 584 -33.71 28.55 -10.26
N THR A 585 -33.41 27.69 -11.23
CA THR A 585 -33.80 26.27 -11.21
C THR A 585 -32.59 25.40 -10.92
N VAL A 586 -32.75 24.41 -10.05
CA VAL A 586 -31.68 23.48 -9.67
C VAL A 586 -32.02 22.09 -10.20
N THR A 587 -31.06 21.42 -10.83
CA THR A 587 -31.20 20.05 -11.33
C THR A 587 -30.04 19.17 -10.90
N LEU A 588 -30.32 17.96 -10.45
CA LEU A 588 -29.32 16.90 -10.24
C LEU A 588 -29.49 15.86 -11.35
N ASP A 589 -28.45 15.61 -12.15
CA ASP A 589 -28.47 14.76 -13.34
C ASP A 589 -29.64 15.09 -14.29
N GLY A 590 -29.89 16.39 -14.46
CA GLY A 590 -30.99 16.91 -15.28
C GLY A 590 -32.39 16.74 -14.67
N THR A 591 -32.52 16.15 -13.48
CA THR A 591 -33.79 16.06 -12.74
C THR A 591 -33.94 17.25 -11.82
N GLU A 592 -35.05 18.00 -11.95
CA GLU A 592 -35.32 19.17 -11.09
C GLU A 592 -35.43 18.77 -9.61
N VAL A 593 -34.60 19.39 -8.79
CA VAL A 593 -34.61 19.27 -7.33
C VAL A 593 -35.09 20.58 -6.73
N ASN A 594 -35.85 20.50 -5.64
CA ASN A 594 -36.36 21.69 -4.95
C ASN A 594 -35.44 22.01 -3.77
N PRO A 595 -34.69 23.13 -3.79
CA PRO A 595 -33.79 23.51 -2.69
C PRO A 595 -34.47 23.57 -1.31
N ALA A 596 -35.77 23.92 -1.28
CA ALA A 596 -36.53 23.98 -0.03
C ALA A 596 -36.84 22.60 0.60
N ASP A 597 -36.50 21.50 -0.07
CA ASP A 597 -36.60 20.14 0.48
C ASP A 597 -35.38 19.79 1.35
N TYR A 598 -34.32 20.59 1.30
CA TYR A 598 -33.10 20.46 2.08
C TYR A 598 -33.07 21.49 3.22
N PRO A 599 -32.36 21.22 4.32
CA PRO A 599 -32.13 22.23 5.35
C PRO A 599 -31.36 23.42 4.74
N ASP A 600 -31.78 24.63 5.10
CA ASP A 600 -31.10 25.85 4.68
C ASP A 600 -29.72 25.90 5.34
N THR A 601 -28.69 26.29 4.58
CA THR A 601 -27.32 26.47 5.10
C THR A 601 -27.23 27.57 6.16
N THR A 602 -28.31 28.36 6.31
CA THR A 602 -28.48 29.39 7.34
C THR A 602 -29.51 29.05 8.43
N ASP A 603 -30.19 27.90 8.37
CA ASP A 603 -31.06 27.45 9.47
C ASP A 603 -30.22 26.86 10.59
N ASP A 604 -29.94 27.73 11.55
CA ASP A 604 -29.49 27.48 12.90
C ASP A 604 -30.46 26.54 13.63
N SER A 605 -30.38 25.23 13.33
CA SER A 605 -30.78 24.15 14.23
C SER A 605 -30.20 22.82 13.75
N SER A 606 -29.04 22.50 14.33
CA SER A 606 -28.32 21.22 14.37
C SER A 606 -27.28 20.93 13.28
N SER A 607 -26.51 21.95 12.89
CA SER A 607 -25.07 21.75 13.03
C SER A 607 -24.77 21.88 14.52
N GLU A 608 -24.40 20.79 15.19
CA GLU A 608 -23.50 20.97 16.31
C GLU A 608 -22.16 21.35 15.69
N THR A 609 -21.99 22.64 15.35
CA THR A 609 -20.73 23.28 15.71
C THR A 609 -20.68 23.17 17.21
N GLU A 610 -20.18 22.03 17.68
CA GLU A 610 -19.78 21.79 19.04
C GLU A 610 -19.02 23.05 19.48
N GLU A 611 -19.67 23.92 20.27
CA GLU A 611 -19.02 25.15 20.70
C GLU A 611 -17.72 24.75 21.39
N ALA A 612 -16.62 25.38 21.00
CA ALA A 612 -15.33 25.11 21.61
C ALA A 612 -15.43 25.36 23.12
N ARG A 613 -15.36 24.29 23.90
CA ARG A 613 -15.36 24.30 25.36
C ARG A 613 -13.94 24.27 25.87
N THR A 614 -13.71 24.86 27.04
CA THR A 614 -12.40 24.85 27.69
C THR A 614 -12.42 23.89 28.87
N MET A 615 -11.64 22.82 28.80
CA MET A 615 -11.30 22.02 29.98
C MET A 615 -10.01 22.55 30.62
N SER A 616 -9.98 22.65 31.95
CA SER A 616 -8.75 22.96 32.70
C SER A 616 -8.56 21.97 33.83
N ILE A 617 -7.32 21.52 34.00
CA ILE A 617 -6.89 20.55 35.00
C ILE A 617 -5.86 21.26 35.88
N ASP A 618 -6.23 21.56 37.13
CA ASP A 618 -5.42 22.34 38.07
C ASP A 618 -4.82 21.44 39.16
N GLY A 619 -3.49 21.32 39.15
CA GLY A 619 -2.74 20.56 40.14
C GLY A 619 -2.78 21.22 41.52
N THR A 620 -3.48 20.59 42.48
CA THR A 620 -3.70 21.20 43.80
C THR A 620 -2.54 21.04 44.79
N ASP A 621 -1.53 20.22 44.46
CA ASP A 621 -0.41 19.90 45.34
C ASP A 621 0.91 19.81 44.57
N TRP A 622 1.76 20.84 44.70
CA TRP A 622 3.07 20.90 44.06
C TRP A 622 4.05 19.78 44.46
N LYS A 623 3.71 18.96 45.48
CA LYS A 623 4.53 17.80 45.90
C LYS A 623 4.04 16.48 45.35
N ARG A 624 2.87 16.44 44.69
CA ARG A 624 2.23 15.21 44.21
C ARG A 624 1.68 15.45 42.82
N THR A 625 2.28 14.77 41.85
CA THR A 625 1.81 14.76 40.45
C THR A 625 0.45 14.08 40.34
N ALA A 626 -0.46 14.68 39.58
CA ALA A 626 -1.65 14.04 39.06
C ALA A 626 -1.44 13.75 37.58
N HIS A 627 -1.80 12.55 37.15
CA HIS A 627 -1.78 12.13 35.76
C HIS A 627 -3.21 12.14 35.23
N TYR A 628 -3.42 12.71 34.04
CA TYR A 628 -4.70 12.64 33.37
C TYR A 628 -4.58 12.05 31.97
N GLU A 629 -5.68 11.51 31.49
CA GLU A 629 -5.90 11.06 30.12
C GLU A 629 -7.34 11.44 29.77
N LEU A 630 -7.55 12.05 28.61
CA LEU A 630 -8.85 12.47 28.14
C LEU A 630 -9.02 12.19 26.64
N THR A 631 -10.22 11.82 26.24
CA THR A 631 -10.63 11.71 24.83
C THR A 631 -11.94 12.45 24.63
N VAL A 632 -12.07 13.16 23.51
CA VAL A 632 -13.30 13.85 23.10
C VAL A 632 -13.81 13.30 21.76
N SER A 633 -15.08 13.55 21.45
CA SER A 633 -15.65 13.16 20.16
C SER A 633 -15.31 14.12 19.01
N GLY A 634 -14.85 15.34 19.32
CA GLY A 634 -14.46 16.36 18.35
C GLY A 634 -12.96 16.67 18.35
N SER A 635 -12.61 17.89 17.96
CA SER A 635 -11.24 18.39 17.99
C SER A 635 -10.77 18.69 19.42
N LEU A 636 -9.45 18.59 19.65
CA LEU A 636 -8.81 18.86 20.93
C LEU A 636 -7.48 19.55 20.71
N GLU A 637 -7.26 20.70 21.35
CA GLU A 637 -5.99 21.45 21.26
C GLU A 637 -5.58 22.02 22.63
N GLN A 638 -4.28 22.11 22.90
CA GLN A 638 -3.79 22.82 24.09
C GLN A 638 -4.09 24.33 23.99
N THR A 639 -4.48 24.94 25.10
CA THR A 639 -4.74 26.37 25.18
C THR A 639 -4.11 27.02 26.40
N THR A 640 -3.89 28.34 26.32
CA THR A 640 -3.41 29.14 27.45
C THR A 640 -4.52 29.64 28.37
N ALA A 641 -5.76 29.16 28.16
CA ALA A 641 -6.90 29.51 28.99
C ALA A 641 -6.63 29.20 30.47
N ASN A 642 -7.21 30.00 31.37
CA ASN A 642 -7.03 29.89 32.82
C ASN A 642 -5.57 29.97 33.31
N ASN A 643 -4.70 30.67 32.57
CA ASN A 643 -3.25 30.79 32.82
C ASN A 643 -2.50 29.45 32.70
N ALA A 644 -3.00 28.54 31.88
CA ALA A 644 -2.29 27.31 31.59
C ALA A 644 -1.03 27.53 30.76
N THR A 645 -0.07 26.63 30.92
CA THR A 645 1.13 26.56 30.09
C THR A 645 0.88 25.62 28.92
N ILE A 646 1.25 26.05 27.71
CA ILE A 646 1.41 25.12 26.58
C ILE A 646 2.87 24.67 26.64
N ASP A 647 3.10 23.43 27.06
CA ASP A 647 4.41 22.83 27.10
C ASP A 647 4.38 21.35 26.75
N SER A 648 5.56 20.75 26.59
CA SER A 648 5.73 19.39 26.09
C SER A 648 5.47 18.29 27.13
N ASN A 649 4.93 18.63 28.30
CA ASN A 649 4.56 17.63 29.32
C ASN A 649 3.15 17.07 29.10
N ASP A 650 2.37 17.69 28.22
CA ASP A 650 1.09 17.16 27.76
C ASP A 650 1.23 16.80 26.28
N ASP A 651 0.83 15.58 25.95
CA ASP A 651 0.79 15.07 24.59
C ASP A 651 -0.66 15.14 24.11
N VAL A 652 -0.88 15.76 22.96
CA VAL A 652 -2.20 15.84 22.30
C VAL A 652 -2.08 15.19 20.94
N SER A 653 -2.87 14.14 20.72
CA SER A 653 -2.91 13.37 19.48
C SER A 653 -4.35 13.20 19.03
N GLY A 654 -4.72 13.86 17.94
CA GLY A 654 -6.10 13.88 17.42
C GLY A 654 -7.08 14.44 18.46
N SER A 655 -8.03 13.62 18.89
CA SER A 655 -9.03 13.96 19.90
C SER A 655 -8.68 13.50 21.32
N THR A 656 -7.44 13.07 21.56
CA THR A 656 -6.96 12.54 22.85
C THR A 656 -5.81 13.36 23.41
N ALA A 657 -5.77 13.54 24.73
CA ALA A 657 -4.64 14.13 25.44
C ALA A 657 -4.27 13.33 26.69
N ASP A 658 -2.97 13.18 26.94
CA ASP A 658 -2.43 12.68 28.20
C ASP A 658 -1.37 13.64 28.76
N GLY A 659 -1.33 13.78 30.08
CA GLY A 659 -0.45 14.79 30.67
C GLY A 659 -0.37 14.71 32.18
N THR A 660 0.40 15.64 32.76
CA THR A 660 0.65 15.65 34.20
C THR A 660 0.71 17.05 34.81
N VAL A 661 -0.07 17.25 35.88
CA VAL A 661 0.03 18.46 36.72
C VAL A 661 0.70 18.16 38.06
N ALA A 662 1.70 18.96 38.44
CA ALA A 662 2.36 18.91 39.75
C ALA A 662 2.42 20.31 40.38
N GLY A 663 1.24 20.92 40.58
CA GLY A 663 1.08 22.36 40.74
C GLY A 663 1.09 23.07 39.39
N GLY A 664 0.24 24.07 39.19
CA GLY A 664 0.01 24.67 37.86
C GLY A 664 -1.25 24.11 37.19
N THR A 665 -1.58 24.62 36.01
CA THR A 665 -2.82 24.31 35.31
C THR A 665 -2.49 23.97 33.86
N ASP A 666 -3.09 22.89 33.36
CA ASP A 666 -3.08 22.54 31.95
C ASP A 666 -4.51 22.76 31.42
N SER A 667 -4.63 23.30 30.20
CA SER A 667 -5.94 23.61 29.62
C SER A 667 -6.02 23.15 28.17
N PHE A 668 -7.21 22.69 27.79
CA PHE A 668 -7.53 22.22 26.46
C PHE A 668 -8.79 22.93 25.96
N GLU A 669 -8.74 23.39 24.72
CA GLU A 669 -9.92 23.79 23.96
C GLU A 669 -10.39 22.56 23.17
N PHE A 670 -11.67 22.22 23.28
CA PHE A 670 -12.22 21.02 22.66
C PHE A 670 -13.62 21.24 22.12
N THR A 671 -13.92 20.55 21.03
CA THR A 671 -15.27 20.36 20.53
C THR A 671 -15.66 18.91 20.80
N GLY A 672 -16.94 18.59 20.88
CA GLY A 672 -17.38 17.24 21.24
C GLY A 672 -17.88 17.11 22.68
N GLU A 673 -18.31 15.91 23.00
CA GLU A 673 -18.41 15.41 24.36
C GLU A 673 -17.10 14.76 24.80
N VAL A 674 -16.83 14.76 26.12
CA VAL A 674 -15.72 13.99 26.70
C VAL A 674 -16.16 12.53 26.76
N THR A 675 -15.55 11.67 25.94
CA THR A 675 -15.92 10.26 25.79
C THR A 675 -15.12 9.35 26.73
N THR A 676 -13.95 9.79 27.18
CA THR A 676 -13.15 9.09 28.19
C THR A 676 -12.40 10.11 29.03
N PHE A 677 -12.40 9.94 30.35
CA PHE A 677 -11.58 10.75 31.25
C PHE A 677 -11.05 9.91 32.42
N SER A 678 -9.74 9.98 32.66
CA SER A 678 -9.10 9.33 33.81
C SER A 678 -8.19 10.33 34.51
N LEU A 679 -8.33 10.48 35.83
CA LEU A 679 -7.46 11.31 36.66
C LEU A 679 -6.92 10.51 37.85
N LYS A 680 -5.60 10.38 37.92
CA LYS A 680 -4.87 9.71 39.01
C LYS A 680 -3.98 10.70 39.75
N GLY A 681 -4.50 11.28 40.82
CA GLY A 681 -3.74 12.16 41.72
C GLY A 681 -4.53 13.40 42.13
N PRO A 682 -3.90 14.35 42.85
CA PRO A 682 -4.60 15.49 43.44
C PRO A 682 -4.72 16.68 42.46
N ALA A 683 -5.72 16.66 41.57
CA ALA A 683 -6.08 17.80 40.71
C ALA A 683 -7.57 18.13 40.79
N VAL A 684 -7.93 19.34 40.35
CA VAL A 684 -9.31 19.82 40.17
C VAL A 684 -9.54 20.03 38.69
N VAL A 685 -10.66 19.52 38.17
CA VAL A 685 -11.04 19.67 36.76
C VAL A 685 -12.20 20.63 36.64
N THR A 686 -12.12 21.56 35.70
CA THR A 686 -13.20 22.49 35.35
C THR A 686 -13.49 22.42 33.86
N ILE A 687 -14.76 22.50 33.46
CA ILE A 687 -15.17 22.73 32.08
C ILE A 687 -15.88 24.09 32.02
N ASP A 688 -15.42 24.98 31.15
CA ASP A 688 -15.89 26.36 31.00
C ASP A 688 -15.87 27.16 32.32
N GLY A 689 -14.92 26.81 33.20
CA GLY A 689 -14.74 27.41 34.51
C GLY A 689 -15.60 26.81 35.63
N ASP A 690 -16.52 25.89 35.32
CA ASP A 690 -17.31 25.17 36.32
C ASP A 690 -16.61 23.88 36.74
N GLN A 691 -16.44 23.67 38.04
CA GLN A 691 -15.81 22.45 38.57
C GLN A 691 -16.71 21.23 38.31
N VAL A 692 -16.13 20.20 37.71
CA VAL A 692 -16.82 18.96 37.36
C VAL A 692 -16.37 17.80 38.24
N ASP A 693 -17.27 16.84 38.47
CA ASP A 693 -16.94 15.58 39.12
C ASP A 693 -16.35 14.64 38.07
N VAL A 694 -15.08 14.28 38.23
CA VAL A 694 -14.34 13.51 37.21
C VAL A 694 -14.91 12.11 37.02
N ASP A 695 -15.57 11.54 38.04
CA ASP A 695 -16.24 10.24 37.95
C ASP A 695 -17.53 10.29 37.09
N THR A 696 -17.90 11.47 36.59
CA THR A 696 -19.09 11.70 35.74
C THR A 696 -18.75 12.05 34.29
N LEU A 697 -17.45 12.08 33.94
CA LEU A 697 -16.97 12.32 32.58
C LEU A 697 -16.57 10.98 31.94
N GLY A 698 -17.13 10.66 30.76
CA GLY A 698 -16.84 9.43 30.02
C GLY A 698 -17.40 8.16 30.66
#